data_AF-A0A819FB83-F1
#
_entry.id   AF-A0A819FB83-F1
#
_cell.length_a   1.000
_cell.length_b   1.000
_cell.length_c   1.000
_cell.angle_alpha   90.00
_cell.angle_beta   90.00
_cell.angle_gamma   90.00
#
_symmetry.space_group_name_H-M   'P 1'
#
loop_
_entity.id
_entity.type
_entity.pdbx_description
1 polymer ?
#
loop_
_entity_poly.entity_id
_entity_poly.type
_entity_poly.pdbx_seq_one_letter_code
_entity_poly.pdbx_strand_id
1 'polypeptide(L)'
;MLFGDDFQYENALHDFKNIDKLIKYVNAEQANGSNVNVFYSTPSCYLYALNKANQTWTSKSDDFFPYANHPHGYWTGYFTSRPALKRYERYSNNILQVTKQLNAFANTQARNIIFYLSEPMGVVQHHDAVSGTERQAVAFDYAQRLSDGIDAAQNVINEAYSKLLPKSDESRSGTPQFLCQLSNISQCLEINGQELFTLTLWNPTIHPVVHYARVPVSIDYTVRDPTGQMIAAELIPVSEAIQRIPGRANVAQNQTIVFKASLPALGFNTYYFEKKSDEKQNVKSKIKITKNEACLLQNQHLRVEIDDQGNLFRIVNLNRSITVPFTSQGFYWYEGFPDGVVEPDHQTSGAYAFRPYNQTAQPVSMSRTVTCIKTQTVQTAVIIFNNWTSQEISLYDDAEVVEIEWTVGPIPINDNIGKEVIIRYDTDIQSEAKYYTDANGREVLQRIRDYRPTWNYTVNEPVSGNYYPINSRIWIKDQTRQLTVLTDRSHGGGSIHDGSIEIMVHRRLLYNDGFGVGEALNESAFGQGLVVHGRHVLAVEQPASSARLHRVLAQQLYMHPLATYSLIQQIYANYSATYRLTWSALTDTVPLNVHLLTLDQLGPKNYLIRVEHYFELNEDDTYSQAVTFDLQSIFQSIGTINNATELTLAANFPLSELQRLNWTTNDEQSKQMKIHSITPYASALECLMHYFREQQTICEKCCHVNYNHEAIQQRKLQKVDFIWVNRDVENFSWFLQLLNDFENEQLTYLETLRANNVTPKRYIDFHFYFTSLKSNNQGMIGYAPFDLAANIYQNVSNRDVLTKMRTKTILGRPQWSLLFAKFKAEHRRTSVFFTGKPVMGEDIKRWCDQYQFTYYHEPYF
;
A
#
# COMPACT_ATOMS: atom_id res chain seq x y z
N MET A 1 24.89 5.77 25.43
CA MET A 1 25.88 4.82 24.88
C MET A 1 25.21 3.48 24.77
N LEU A 2 25.36 2.78 23.63
CA LEU A 2 25.14 1.34 23.57
C LEU A 2 26.49 0.68 23.95
N PHE A 3 26.45 -0.47 24.62
CA PHE A 3 27.64 -1.22 25.01
C PHE A 3 27.33 -2.70 24.76
N GLY A 4 27.95 -3.25 23.73
CA GLY A 4 27.53 -4.50 23.09
C GLY A 4 27.55 -4.35 21.58
N ASP A 5 27.57 -5.49 20.90
CA ASP A 5 27.68 -5.68 19.45
C ASP A 5 27.14 -7.10 19.13
N ASP A 6 27.26 -7.57 17.90
CA ASP A 6 26.87 -8.93 17.52
C ASP A 6 27.51 -10.01 18.40
N PHE A 7 26.67 -10.91 18.91
CA PHE A 7 27.01 -12.05 19.79
C PHE A 7 27.91 -11.72 21.00
N GLN A 8 27.92 -10.47 21.47
CA GLN A 8 28.66 -10.08 22.69
C GLN A 8 28.00 -10.62 23.97
N TYR A 9 28.67 -10.42 25.11
CA TYR A 9 28.26 -10.88 26.45
C TYR A 9 28.29 -12.41 26.70
N GLU A 10 28.83 -13.24 25.79
CA GLU A 10 29.15 -14.66 26.09
C GLU A 10 29.97 -14.82 27.38
N ASN A 11 30.87 -13.87 27.66
CA ASN A 11 31.58 -13.73 28.93
C ASN A 11 31.25 -12.41 29.62
N ALA A 12 29.96 -12.16 29.86
CA ALA A 12 29.44 -10.93 30.47
C ALA A 12 30.19 -10.44 31.74
N LEU A 13 30.80 -11.35 32.51
CA LEU A 13 31.62 -10.99 33.67
C LEU A 13 32.85 -10.14 33.31
N HIS A 14 33.46 -10.37 32.14
CA HIS A 14 34.54 -9.51 31.64
C HIS A 14 34.04 -8.08 31.40
N ASP A 15 32.89 -7.97 30.75
CA ASP A 15 32.37 -6.71 30.22
C ASP A 15 31.80 -5.85 31.35
N PHE A 16 30.94 -6.41 32.21
CA PHE A 16 30.44 -5.74 33.41
C PHE A 16 31.59 -5.30 34.33
N LYS A 17 32.62 -6.13 34.54
CA LYS A 17 33.81 -5.76 35.35
C LYS A 17 34.61 -4.59 34.77
N ASN A 18 34.49 -4.30 33.46
CA ASN A 18 35.12 -3.14 32.85
C ASN A 18 34.19 -1.91 32.86
N ILE A 19 32.88 -2.10 32.65
CA ILE A 19 31.87 -1.02 32.77
C ILE A 19 31.80 -0.52 34.23
N ASP A 20 31.89 -1.39 35.24
CA ASP A 20 31.94 -1.03 36.67
C ASP A 20 33.12 -0.10 36.98
N LYS A 21 34.31 -0.37 36.40
CA LYS A 21 35.48 0.51 36.53
C LYS A 21 35.23 1.85 35.86
N LEU A 22 34.66 1.84 34.64
CA LEU A 22 34.34 3.05 33.88
C LEU A 22 33.40 3.95 34.70
N ILE A 23 32.28 3.40 35.18
CA ILE A 23 31.32 4.09 36.04
C ILE A 23 32.01 4.65 37.28
N LYS A 24 32.78 3.81 38.00
CA LYS A 24 33.48 4.23 39.23
C LYS A 24 34.43 5.40 39.00
N TYR A 25 35.30 5.32 37.99
CA TYR A 25 36.34 6.33 37.81
C TYR A 25 35.81 7.59 37.10
N VAL A 26 34.92 7.48 36.12
CA VAL A 26 34.32 8.66 35.46
C VAL A 26 33.48 9.49 36.44
N ASN A 27 32.73 8.84 37.34
CA ASN A 27 31.95 9.55 38.35
C ASN A 27 32.82 10.11 39.49
N ALA A 28 33.98 9.51 39.79
CA ALA A 28 34.92 10.05 40.79
C ALA A 28 35.47 11.43 40.37
N GLU A 29 35.69 11.65 39.08
CA GLU A 29 36.14 12.94 38.53
C GLU A 29 35.12 14.09 38.71
N GLN A 30 33.89 13.82 39.17
CA GLN A 30 32.96 14.87 39.61
C GLN A 30 33.54 15.68 40.78
N ALA A 31 34.34 15.05 41.65
CA ALA A 31 35.09 15.74 42.71
C ALA A 31 36.16 16.71 42.17
N ASN A 32 36.62 16.49 40.93
CA ASN A 32 37.58 17.34 40.21
C ASN A 32 36.89 18.32 39.24
N GLY A 33 35.56 18.46 39.29
CA GLY A 33 34.78 19.39 38.46
C GLY A 33 34.20 18.81 37.17
N SER A 34 34.22 17.50 36.97
CA SER A 34 33.51 16.87 35.84
C SER A 34 32.00 16.98 36.00
N ASN A 35 31.31 17.44 34.94
CA ASN A 35 29.85 17.46 34.87
C ASN A 35 29.25 16.16 34.28
N VAL A 36 30.05 15.10 34.12
CA VAL A 36 29.63 13.82 33.52
C VAL A 36 29.23 12.82 34.60
N ASN A 37 28.09 12.14 34.40
CA ASN A 37 27.64 11.04 35.25
C ASN A 37 27.25 9.83 34.39
N VAL A 38 27.83 8.66 34.67
CA VAL A 38 27.64 7.40 33.93
C VAL A 38 27.05 6.35 34.87
N PHE A 39 26.08 5.58 34.39
CA PHE A 39 25.41 4.52 35.13
C PHE A 39 24.79 3.50 34.16
N TYR A 40 24.52 2.28 34.63
CA TYR A 40 23.78 1.29 33.85
C TYR A 40 22.35 1.77 33.59
N SER A 41 21.88 1.62 32.36
CA SER A 41 20.56 2.11 31.93
C SER A 41 20.00 1.22 30.81
N THR A 42 18.72 1.41 30.50
CA THR A 42 18.00 0.73 29.42
C THR A 42 17.54 1.74 28.36
N PRO A 43 17.19 1.30 27.14
CA PRO A 43 16.57 2.17 26.14
C PRO A 43 15.30 2.88 26.65
N SER A 44 14.49 2.20 27.49
CA SER A 44 13.30 2.80 28.11
C SER A 44 13.67 3.90 29.12
N CYS A 45 14.62 3.67 30.02
CA CYS A 45 15.10 4.68 30.96
C CYS A 45 15.72 5.89 30.24
N TYR A 46 16.43 5.67 29.13
CA TYR A 46 16.94 6.74 28.27
C TYR A 46 15.81 7.57 27.64
N LEU A 47 14.80 6.92 27.04
CA LEU A 47 13.62 7.62 26.47
C LEU A 47 12.83 8.40 27.53
N TYR A 48 12.65 7.85 28.74
CA TYR A 48 12.03 8.57 29.86
C TYR A 48 12.86 9.80 30.29
N ALA A 49 14.20 9.74 30.24
CA ALA A 49 15.05 10.87 30.54
C ALA A 49 14.95 11.96 29.45
N LEU A 50 14.97 11.58 28.16
CA LEU A 50 14.77 12.52 27.05
C LEU A 50 13.39 13.20 27.10
N ASN A 51 12.34 12.45 27.45
CA ASN A 51 11.00 12.98 27.59
C ASN A 51 10.91 14.00 28.74
N LYS A 52 11.47 13.66 29.90
CA LYS A 52 11.55 14.57 31.08
C LYS A 52 12.45 15.78 30.87
N ALA A 53 13.36 15.75 29.89
CA ALA A 53 14.19 16.91 29.55
C ALA A 53 13.40 18.05 28.86
N ASN A 54 12.12 17.83 28.52
CA ASN A 54 11.21 18.84 27.96
C ASN A 54 11.77 19.59 26.75
N GLN A 55 12.51 18.87 25.90
CA GLN A 55 13.09 19.38 24.65
C GLN A 55 12.07 19.35 23.52
N THR A 56 12.34 20.13 22.46
CA THR A 56 11.54 20.12 21.23
C THR A 56 12.21 19.26 20.16
N TRP A 57 11.44 18.43 19.47
CA TRP A 57 11.95 17.38 18.57
C TRP A 57 11.51 17.58 17.12
N THR A 58 12.40 17.33 16.15
CA THR A 58 12.01 17.28 14.73
C THR A 58 11.05 16.13 14.45
N SER A 59 10.01 16.39 13.67
CA SER A 59 9.12 15.37 13.12
C SER A 59 9.76 14.64 11.92
N LYS A 60 9.26 13.44 11.64
CA LYS A 60 9.47 12.68 10.40
C LYS A 60 8.21 11.85 10.14
N SER A 61 7.77 11.75 8.89
CA SER A 61 6.51 11.08 8.52
C SER A 61 6.63 10.17 7.28
N ASP A 62 7.82 10.09 6.71
CA ASP A 62 8.23 9.20 5.63
C ASP A 62 9.14 8.08 6.19
N ASP A 63 9.47 7.08 5.37
CA ASP A 63 10.33 5.95 5.77
C ASP A 63 11.84 6.28 5.69
N PHE A 64 12.68 5.27 5.87
CA PHE A 64 14.15 5.37 5.80
C PHE A 64 14.72 4.64 4.57
N PHE A 65 13.94 4.49 3.49
CA PHE A 65 14.36 3.75 2.30
C PHE A 65 14.77 4.65 1.12
N PRO A 66 15.61 4.13 0.20
CA PRO A 66 16.54 3.01 0.41
C PRO A 66 17.70 3.39 1.35
N TYR A 67 18.22 2.41 2.07
CA TYR A 67 19.43 2.56 2.88
C TYR A 67 20.69 2.47 2.02
N ALA A 68 21.69 3.29 2.35
CA ALA A 68 23.05 3.16 1.86
C ALA A 68 24.06 3.52 2.97
N ASN A 69 25.15 2.76 3.06
CA ASN A 69 26.24 2.99 4.01
C ASN A 69 27.37 3.87 3.44
N HIS A 70 27.51 3.93 2.11
CA HIS A 70 28.48 4.75 1.39
C HIS A 70 27.96 5.06 -0.04
N PRO A 71 28.62 5.93 -0.84
CA PRO A 71 28.09 6.43 -2.13
C PRO A 71 27.58 5.36 -3.11
N HIS A 72 28.24 4.21 -3.18
CA HIS A 72 27.92 3.11 -4.10
C HIS A 72 27.30 1.88 -3.40
N GLY A 73 27.13 1.94 -2.08
CA GLY A 73 26.64 0.84 -1.24
C GLY A 73 25.15 0.94 -0.99
N TYR A 74 24.31 0.78 -2.02
CA TYR A 74 22.85 0.76 -1.87
C TYR A 74 22.31 -0.63 -1.52
N TRP A 75 21.65 -0.74 -0.37
CA TRP A 75 21.08 -1.98 0.16
C TRP A 75 19.69 -2.20 -0.43
N THR A 76 19.61 -2.32 -1.76
CA THR A 76 18.34 -2.50 -2.50
C THR A 76 18.24 -3.81 -3.25
N GLY A 77 19.30 -4.62 -3.24
CA GLY A 77 19.32 -5.97 -3.80
C GLY A 77 18.52 -6.98 -2.96
N TYR A 78 18.58 -6.87 -1.62
CA TYR A 78 17.83 -7.76 -0.72
C TYR A 78 16.30 -7.63 -0.84
N PHE A 79 15.81 -6.56 -1.47
CA PHE A 79 14.38 -6.45 -1.80
C PHE A 79 13.93 -7.58 -2.74
N THR A 80 14.84 -8.17 -3.54
CA THR A 80 14.56 -9.32 -4.43
C THR A 80 15.34 -10.60 -4.08
N SER A 81 16.51 -10.53 -3.42
CA SER A 81 17.35 -11.72 -3.11
C SER A 81 16.57 -12.89 -2.51
N ARG A 82 16.88 -14.12 -2.95
CA ARG A 82 16.11 -15.35 -2.62
C ARG A 82 14.59 -15.22 -2.90
N PRO A 83 14.16 -14.89 -4.14
CA PRO A 83 12.76 -14.64 -4.47
C PRO A 83 11.89 -15.91 -4.43
N ALA A 84 12.50 -17.10 -4.32
CA ALA A 84 11.79 -18.34 -4.00
C ALA A 84 11.38 -18.39 -2.52
N LEU A 85 12.31 -18.11 -1.59
CA LEU A 85 12.02 -18.08 -0.15
C LEU A 85 10.99 -17.00 0.20
N LYS A 86 11.14 -15.79 -0.37
CA LYS A 86 10.15 -14.70 -0.27
C LYS A 86 8.73 -15.11 -0.69
N ARG A 87 8.58 -16.03 -1.64
CA ARG A 87 7.26 -16.55 -2.06
C ARG A 87 6.74 -17.66 -1.16
N TYR A 88 7.65 -18.48 -0.65
CA TYR A 88 7.32 -19.58 0.25
C TYR A 88 6.90 -19.06 1.63
N GLU A 89 7.47 -17.95 2.10
CA GLU A 89 6.99 -17.15 3.23
C GLU A 89 5.52 -16.73 3.02
N ARG A 90 5.18 -16.07 1.90
CA ARG A 90 3.80 -15.63 1.64
C ARG A 90 2.81 -16.80 1.50
N TYR A 91 3.25 -17.91 0.93
CA TYR A 91 2.44 -19.14 0.84
C TYR A 91 2.18 -19.76 2.22
N SER A 92 3.23 -19.89 3.03
CA SER A 92 3.20 -20.42 4.38
C SER A 92 2.36 -19.55 5.32
N ASN A 93 2.40 -18.22 5.17
CA ASN A 93 1.52 -17.31 5.88
C ASN A 93 0.04 -17.55 5.53
N ASN A 94 -0.31 -17.70 4.24
CA ASN A 94 -1.70 -17.97 3.86
C ASN A 94 -2.19 -19.30 4.47
N ILE A 95 -1.38 -20.36 4.40
CA ILE A 95 -1.67 -21.64 5.07
C ILE A 95 -1.84 -21.44 6.58
N LEU A 96 -0.98 -20.66 7.24
CA LEU A 96 -1.09 -20.37 8.68
C LEU A 96 -2.41 -19.67 9.03
N GLN A 97 -2.81 -18.63 8.29
CA GLN A 97 -4.06 -17.93 8.57
C GLN A 97 -5.29 -18.80 8.29
N VAL A 98 -5.32 -19.54 7.18
CA VAL A 98 -6.38 -20.50 6.86
C VAL A 98 -6.48 -21.58 7.93
N THR A 99 -5.35 -22.10 8.41
CA THR A 99 -5.31 -23.11 9.47
C THR A 99 -5.86 -22.57 10.80
N LYS A 100 -5.54 -21.32 11.15
CA LYS A 100 -6.10 -20.65 12.35
C LYS A 100 -7.61 -20.44 12.25
N GLN A 101 -8.10 -19.98 11.09
CA GLN A 101 -9.53 -19.84 10.82
C GLN A 101 -10.24 -21.20 10.93
N LEU A 102 -9.75 -22.23 10.24
CA LEU A 102 -10.30 -23.59 10.28
C LEU A 102 -10.32 -24.17 11.71
N ASN A 103 -9.23 -24.01 12.47
CA ASN A 103 -9.15 -24.40 13.87
C ASN A 103 -10.17 -23.67 14.75
N ALA A 104 -10.41 -22.38 14.51
CA ALA A 104 -11.40 -21.60 15.24
C ALA A 104 -12.85 -22.02 14.92
N PHE A 105 -13.19 -22.18 13.63
CA PHE A 105 -14.55 -22.55 13.20
C PHE A 105 -14.89 -24.02 13.45
N ALA A 106 -13.96 -24.94 13.23
CA ALA A 106 -14.14 -26.35 13.53
C ALA A 106 -13.83 -26.72 14.99
N ASN A 107 -13.39 -25.75 15.80
CA ASN A 107 -13.13 -25.89 17.22
C ASN A 107 -12.20 -27.09 17.54
N THR A 108 -11.02 -27.12 16.93
CA THR A 108 -10.05 -28.24 17.05
C THR A 108 -9.15 -28.17 18.28
N GLN A 109 -9.03 -27.00 18.92
CA GLN A 109 -8.09 -26.77 20.04
C GLN A 109 -6.60 -27.01 19.67
N ALA A 110 -6.28 -27.20 18.39
CA ALA A 110 -4.98 -27.64 17.89
C ALA A 110 -3.92 -26.52 17.88
N ARG A 111 -4.02 -25.55 18.79
CA ARG A 111 -3.13 -24.39 18.90
C ARG A 111 -1.66 -24.81 19.10
N ASN A 112 -1.44 -25.89 19.84
CA ASN A 112 -0.13 -26.53 20.01
C ASN A 112 0.47 -27.08 18.70
N ILE A 113 -0.38 -27.52 17.75
CA ILE A 113 0.06 -27.98 16.42
C ILE A 113 0.30 -26.78 15.51
N ILE A 114 -0.55 -25.75 15.57
CA ILE A 114 -0.38 -24.49 14.83
C ILE A 114 0.95 -23.79 15.20
N PHE A 115 1.45 -23.96 16.42
CA PHE A 115 2.74 -23.39 16.82
C PHE A 115 3.90 -23.84 15.92
N TYR A 116 3.91 -25.09 15.43
CA TYR A 116 4.95 -25.62 14.53
C TYR A 116 5.05 -24.89 13.18
N LEU A 117 4.01 -24.16 12.74
CA LEU A 117 4.10 -23.26 11.59
C LEU A 117 4.28 -21.80 12.01
N SER A 118 3.66 -21.37 13.11
CA SER A 118 3.74 -19.97 13.53
C SER A 118 5.11 -19.54 14.06
N GLU A 119 5.87 -20.47 14.65
CA GLU A 119 7.25 -20.21 15.12
C GLU A 119 8.20 -20.06 13.91
N PRO A 120 8.30 -21.01 12.96
CA PRO A 120 9.02 -20.81 11.70
C PRO A 120 8.60 -19.56 10.93
N MET A 121 7.29 -19.27 10.83
CA MET A 121 6.82 -18.05 10.19
C MET A 121 7.31 -16.77 10.87
N GLY A 122 7.48 -16.79 12.20
CA GLY A 122 8.08 -15.70 12.97
C GLY A 122 9.59 -15.60 12.75
N VAL A 123 10.31 -16.74 12.76
CA VAL A 123 11.75 -16.81 12.47
C VAL A 123 12.06 -16.30 11.07
N VAL A 124 11.23 -16.60 10.07
CA VAL A 124 11.43 -16.15 8.68
C VAL A 124 11.20 -14.64 8.50
N GLN A 125 10.56 -13.94 9.46
CA GLN A 125 10.57 -12.46 9.47
C GLN A 125 11.91 -11.86 9.96
N HIS A 126 12.93 -12.67 10.24
CA HIS A 126 14.27 -12.19 10.55
C HIS A 126 14.84 -11.33 9.40
N HIS A 127 15.68 -10.35 9.74
CA HIS A 127 16.27 -9.42 8.77
C HIS A 127 17.36 -10.07 7.91
N ASP A 128 17.80 -11.28 8.27
CA ASP A 128 18.52 -12.25 7.42
C ASP A 128 17.67 -13.52 7.27
N ALA A 129 16.52 -13.41 6.61
CA ALA A 129 15.67 -14.55 6.23
C ALA A 129 14.74 -14.17 5.06
N VAL A 130 13.63 -13.47 5.30
CA VAL A 130 12.76 -12.94 4.22
C VAL A 130 13.48 -11.91 3.34
N SER A 131 14.57 -11.32 3.82
CA SER A 131 15.54 -10.51 3.07
C SER A 131 16.36 -11.31 2.04
N GLY A 132 16.61 -12.60 2.27
CA GLY A 132 17.52 -13.40 1.45
C GLY A 132 19.01 -13.09 1.64
N THR A 133 19.40 -12.57 2.81
CA THR A 133 20.77 -12.15 3.16
C THR A 133 21.53 -13.16 4.04
N GLU A 134 20.95 -14.32 4.27
CA GLU A 134 21.56 -15.45 4.96
C GLU A 134 22.43 -16.33 4.03
N ARG A 135 23.30 -17.16 4.63
CA ARG A 135 24.06 -18.21 3.91
C ARG A 135 23.16 -19.31 3.35
N GLN A 136 23.59 -19.96 2.27
CA GLN A 136 22.77 -20.93 1.53
C GLN A 136 22.28 -22.11 2.38
N ALA A 137 23.07 -22.56 3.36
CA ALA A 137 22.66 -23.60 4.30
C ALA A 137 21.56 -23.15 5.28
N VAL A 138 21.54 -21.86 5.65
CA VAL A 138 20.52 -21.27 6.53
C VAL A 138 19.22 -21.03 5.76
N ALA A 139 19.32 -20.63 4.48
CA ALA A 139 18.17 -20.55 3.58
C ALA A 139 17.44 -21.91 3.44
N PHE A 140 18.20 -23.01 3.45
CA PHE A 140 17.64 -24.36 3.45
C PHE A 140 17.02 -24.76 4.79
N ASP A 141 17.61 -24.37 5.94
CA ASP A 141 17.01 -24.57 7.27
C ASP A 141 15.68 -23.81 7.40
N TYR A 142 15.60 -22.55 6.94
CA TYR A 142 14.34 -21.79 6.89
C TYR A 142 13.28 -22.46 6.00
N ALA A 143 13.66 -22.91 4.81
CA ALA A 143 12.74 -23.63 3.92
C ALA A 143 12.27 -24.96 4.53
N GLN A 144 13.15 -25.72 5.18
CA GLN A 144 12.78 -26.96 5.85
C GLN A 144 11.78 -26.71 6.99
N ARG A 145 12.04 -25.74 7.87
CA ARG A 145 11.12 -25.40 8.98
C ARG A 145 9.73 -24.99 8.50
N LEU A 146 9.64 -24.26 7.38
CA LEU A 146 8.35 -23.91 6.77
C LEU A 146 7.62 -25.16 6.23
N SER A 147 8.35 -26.10 5.61
CA SER A 147 7.77 -27.36 5.13
C SER A 147 7.25 -28.23 6.27
N ASP A 148 8.07 -28.46 7.31
CA ASP A 148 7.71 -29.23 8.51
C ASP A 148 6.48 -28.61 9.21
N GLY A 149 6.41 -27.27 9.24
CA GLY A 149 5.26 -26.53 9.75
C GLY A 149 4.00 -26.66 8.89
N ILE A 150 4.12 -26.66 7.56
CA ILE A 150 2.98 -26.90 6.64
C ILE A 150 2.41 -28.30 6.82
N ASP A 151 3.26 -29.32 6.97
CA ASP A 151 2.82 -30.70 7.20
C ASP A 151 2.12 -30.83 8.56
N ALA A 152 2.61 -30.15 9.61
CA ALA A 152 1.91 -30.03 10.88
C ALA A 152 0.53 -29.35 10.72
N ALA A 153 0.47 -28.24 9.98
CA ALA A 153 -0.77 -27.50 9.69
C ALA A 153 -1.79 -28.33 8.89
N GLN A 154 -1.33 -29.18 7.96
CA GLN A 154 -2.20 -30.08 7.18
C GLN A 154 -2.98 -31.06 8.08
N ASN A 155 -2.42 -31.49 9.21
CA ASN A 155 -3.16 -32.32 10.18
C ASN A 155 -4.33 -31.56 10.83
N VAL A 156 -4.13 -30.26 11.13
CA VAL A 156 -5.18 -29.39 11.69
C VAL A 156 -6.27 -29.09 10.66
N ILE A 157 -5.88 -28.86 9.40
CA ILE A 157 -6.80 -28.73 8.26
C ILE A 157 -7.66 -29.99 8.10
N ASN A 158 -7.07 -31.19 8.24
CA ASN A 158 -7.79 -32.46 8.21
C ASN A 158 -8.78 -32.61 9.37
N GLU A 159 -8.38 -32.30 10.61
CA GLU A 159 -9.29 -32.37 11.77
C GLU A 159 -10.42 -31.34 11.67
N ALA A 160 -10.16 -30.18 11.05
CA ALA A 160 -11.19 -29.18 10.82
C ALA A 160 -12.21 -29.66 9.77
N TYR A 161 -11.74 -30.17 8.63
CA TYR A 161 -12.64 -30.68 7.58
C TYR A 161 -13.39 -31.94 8.00
N SER A 162 -12.85 -32.80 8.87
CA SER A 162 -13.60 -33.95 9.42
C SER A 162 -14.78 -33.56 10.33
N LYS A 163 -14.88 -32.28 10.73
CA LYS A 163 -16.02 -31.71 11.45
C LYS A 163 -16.90 -30.81 10.58
N LEU A 164 -16.32 -30.08 9.63
CA LEU A 164 -17.05 -29.13 8.78
C LEU A 164 -17.73 -29.79 7.57
N LEU A 165 -17.07 -30.73 6.89
CA LEU A 165 -17.62 -31.40 5.70
C LEU A 165 -18.80 -32.33 6.02
N PRO A 166 -18.79 -33.20 7.05
CA PRO A 166 -19.88 -34.16 7.24
C PRO A 166 -21.23 -33.51 7.53
N LYS A 167 -22.31 -34.07 6.98
CA LYS A 167 -23.68 -33.65 7.29
C LYS A 167 -24.19 -34.22 8.62
N SER A 168 -23.65 -35.36 9.07
CA SER A 168 -23.98 -36.01 10.35
C SER A 168 -22.72 -36.44 11.09
N ASP A 169 -22.83 -36.60 12.41
CA ASP A 169 -21.71 -37.01 13.27
C ASP A 169 -21.25 -38.46 13.03
N GLU A 170 -22.17 -39.32 12.57
CA GLU A 170 -21.87 -40.69 12.11
C GLU A 170 -20.97 -40.68 10.85
N SER A 171 -20.98 -39.59 10.08
CA SER A 171 -20.20 -39.41 8.86
C SER A 171 -18.82 -38.76 9.10
N ARG A 172 -18.36 -38.63 10.35
CA ARG A 172 -17.06 -38.01 10.71
C ARG A 172 -15.81 -38.77 10.22
N SER A 173 -15.98 -39.95 9.63
CA SER A 173 -14.95 -40.65 8.85
C SER A 173 -14.73 -39.98 7.47
N GLY A 174 -14.38 -38.70 7.49
CA GLY A 174 -14.09 -37.90 6.28
C GLY A 174 -12.89 -38.45 5.50
N THR A 175 -12.90 -38.27 4.17
CA THR A 175 -11.74 -38.60 3.34
C THR A 175 -10.61 -37.58 3.55
N PRO A 176 -9.36 -38.01 3.79
CA PRO A 176 -8.24 -37.10 4.06
C PRO A 176 -8.04 -36.06 2.96
N GLN A 177 -7.76 -34.83 3.39
CA GLN A 177 -7.48 -33.67 2.55
C GLN A 177 -5.96 -33.44 2.49
N PHE A 178 -5.42 -33.09 1.33
CA PHE A 178 -3.99 -32.81 1.15
C PHE A 178 -3.72 -31.59 0.26
N LEU A 179 -2.52 -31.03 0.38
CA LEU A 179 -2.05 -29.82 -0.31
C LEU A 179 -1.16 -30.17 -1.51
N CYS A 180 -1.57 -29.78 -2.72
CA CYS A 180 -0.74 -29.84 -3.92
C CYS A 180 0.34 -28.72 -3.91
N GLN A 181 1.38 -28.83 -3.08
CA GLN A 181 2.41 -27.78 -2.91
C GLN A 181 3.15 -27.42 -4.22
N LEU A 182 3.24 -28.35 -5.19
CA LEU A 182 3.90 -28.16 -6.49
C LEU A 182 2.95 -27.71 -7.63
N SER A 183 1.74 -27.25 -7.28
CA SER A 183 0.74 -26.78 -8.25
C SER A 183 1.23 -25.59 -9.10
N ASN A 184 2.14 -24.76 -8.56
CA ASN A 184 2.76 -23.64 -9.28
C ASN A 184 3.63 -24.08 -10.49
N ILE A 185 4.19 -25.29 -10.48
CA ILE A 185 4.89 -25.89 -11.63
C ILE A 185 3.97 -26.85 -12.42
N SER A 186 2.65 -26.71 -12.25
CA SER A 186 1.62 -27.58 -12.81
C SER A 186 1.88 -29.06 -12.50
N GLN A 187 2.08 -29.41 -11.22
CA GLN A 187 2.29 -30.77 -10.75
C GLN A 187 1.48 -31.06 -9.47
N CYS A 188 0.79 -32.20 -9.43
CA CYS A 188 0.27 -32.79 -8.20
C CYS A 188 0.11 -34.31 -8.39
N LEU A 189 1.02 -35.10 -7.84
CA LEU A 189 1.21 -36.50 -8.21
C LEU A 189 0.10 -37.41 -7.66
N GLU A 190 -0.55 -36.97 -6.60
CA GLU A 190 -1.58 -37.68 -5.84
C GLU A 190 -2.86 -37.85 -6.66
N ILE A 191 -3.24 -36.82 -7.44
CA ILE A 191 -4.41 -36.82 -8.35
C ILE A 191 -4.08 -37.34 -9.77
N ASN A 192 -2.84 -37.78 -10.02
CA ASN A 192 -2.40 -38.22 -11.34
C ASN A 192 -3.10 -39.53 -11.76
N GLY A 193 -3.91 -39.48 -12.82
CA GLY A 193 -4.58 -40.66 -13.37
C GLY A 193 -5.73 -41.25 -12.55
N GLN A 194 -6.22 -40.54 -11.52
CA GLN A 194 -7.30 -41.02 -10.65
C GLN A 194 -8.65 -41.02 -11.36
N GLU A 195 -9.55 -41.94 -11.00
CA GLU A 195 -10.90 -41.98 -11.60
C GLU A 195 -11.81 -40.87 -11.04
N LEU A 196 -11.77 -40.65 -9.72
CA LEU A 196 -12.58 -39.69 -8.98
C LEU A 196 -11.72 -38.94 -7.94
N PHE A 197 -11.86 -37.62 -7.86
CA PHE A 197 -11.30 -36.82 -6.76
C PHE A 197 -12.16 -35.57 -6.48
N THR A 198 -11.83 -34.86 -5.41
CA THR A 198 -12.45 -33.56 -5.06
C THR A 198 -11.41 -32.50 -4.81
N LEU A 199 -11.79 -31.24 -5.06
CA LEU A 199 -11.04 -30.03 -4.77
C LEU A 199 -11.91 -29.10 -3.91
N THR A 200 -11.56 -28.97 -2.63
CA THR A 200 -12.15 -27.99 -1.71
C THR A 200 -11.30 -26.72 -1.71
N LEU A 201 -11.92 -25.59 -2.10
CA LEU A 201 -11.32 -24.27 -2.12
C LEU A 201 -11.85 -23.47 -0.92
N TRP A 202 -11.00 -23.18 0.07
CA TRP A 202 -11.32 -22.28 1.18
C TRP A 202 -10.95 -20.84 0.83
N ASN A 203 -11.89 -19.91 0.88
CA ASN A 203 -11.68 -18.47 0.80
C ASN A 203 -11.47 -17.89 2.23
N PRO A 204 -10.25 -17.44 2.58
CA PRO A 204 -9.98 -16.85 3.89
C PRO A 204 -10.40 -15.38 4.04
N THR A 205 -10.90 -14.74 2.99
CA THR A 205 -11.34 -13.33 3.04
C THR A 205 -12.81 -13.21 3.45
N ILE A 206 -13.18 -12.12 4.12
CA ILE A 206 -14.56 -11.83 4.58
C ILE A 206 -15.50 -11.32 3.48
N HIS A 207 -15.06 -11.40 2.22
CA HIS A 207 -15.83 -11.01 1.03
C HIS A 207 -15.93 -12.23 0.10
N PRO A 208 -17.02 -12.42 -0.67
CA PRO A 208 -17.07 -13.46 -1.68
C PRO A 208 -15.98 -13.26 -2.74
N VAL A 209 -15.38 -14.34 -3.24
CA VAL A 209 -14.28 -14.30 -4.21
C VAL A 209 -14.61 -15.13 -5.44
N VAL A 210 -14.42 -14.55 -6.62
CA VAL A 210 -14.33 -15.29 -7.89
C VAL A 210 -12.86 -15.65 -8.11
N HIS A 211 -12.58 -16.93 -8.29
CA HIS A 211 -11.23 -17.47 -8.45
C HIS A 211 -11.19 -18.41 -9.66
N TYR A 212 -10.20 -18.24 -10.53
CA TYR A 212 -9.99 -19.13 -11.67
C TYR A 212 -9.04 -20.25 -11.27
N ALA A 213 -9.62 -21.37 -10.87
CA ALA A 213 -8.88 -22.53 -10.37
C ALA A 213 -8.15 -23.23 -11.52
N ARG A 214 -6.88 -23.57 -11.28
CA ARG A 214 -5.99 -24.28 -12.21
C ARG A 214 -5.55 -25.60 -11.60
N VAL A 215 -6.00 -26.71 -12.19
CA VAL A 215 -5.75 -28.07 -11.69
C VAL A 215 -4.90 -28.85 -12.69
N PRO A 216 -3.66 -29.27 -12.35
CA PRO A 216 -2.81 -30.03 -13.26
C PRO A 216 -3.33 -31.46 -13.44
N VAL A 217 -3.47 -31.92 -14.68
CA VAL A 217 -4.07 -33.23 -15.01
C VAL A 217 -3.34 -33.93 -16.15
N SER A 218 -3.37 -35.27 -16.11
CA SER A 218 -2.83 -36.18 -17.12
C SER A 218 -3.90 -36.84 -18.01
N ILE A 219 -5.17 -36.65 -17.66
CA ILE A 219 -6.37 -37.14 -18.35
C ILE A 219 -7.47 -36.09 -18.21
N ASP A 220 -8.49 -36.15 -19.07
CA ASP A 220 -9.59 -35.18 -19.08
C ASP A 220 -10.74 -35.59 -18.13
N TYR A 221 -11.30 -34.62 -17.42
CA TYR A 221 -12.34 -34.80 -16.40
C TYR A 221 -13.60 -33.98 -16.71
N THR A 222 -14.75 -34.46 -16.26
CA THR A 222 -15.90 -33.62 -15.98
C THR A 222 -15.75 -33.00 -14.61
N VAL A 223 -16.14 -31.73 -14.47
CA VAL A 223 -16.11 -30.99 -13.20
C VAL A 223 -17.53 -30.59 -12.83
N ARG A 224 -17.92 -30.86 -11.59
CA ARG A 224 -19.20 -30.41 -11.00
C ARG A 224 -18.95 -29.39 -9.91
N ASP A 225 -19.84 -28.41 -9.83
CA ASP A 225 -19.91 -27.48 -8.72
C ASP A 225 -20.61 -28.09 -7.48
N PRO A 226 -20.69 -27.36 -6.35
CA PRO A 226 -21.40 -27.80 -5.15
C PRO A 226 -22.91 -28.09 -5.31
N THR A 227 -23.54 -27.65 -6.40
CA THR A 227 -24.95 -27.94 -6.72
C THR A 227 -25.08 -29.25 -7.50
N GLY A 228 -24.00 -29.73 -8.11
CA GLY A 228 -23.94 -30.91 -8.97
C GLY A 228 -24.05 -30.60 -10.46
N GLN A 229 -24.24 -29.32 -10.81
CA GLN A 229 -24.20 -28.84 -12.18
C GLN A 229 -22.80 -29.03 -12.76
N MET A 230 -22.72 -29.53 -13.98
CA MET A 230 -21.45 -29.57 -14.73
C MET A 230 -21.10 -28.16 -15.20
N ILE A 231 -19.90 -27.70 -14.88
CA ILE A 231 -19.43 -26.35 -15.19
C ILE A 231 -18.50 -26.33 -16.42
N ALA A 232 -18.30 -25.13 -16.98
CA ALA A 232 -17.27 -24.92 -17.99
C ALA A 232 -15.89 -25.14 -17.36
N ALA A 233 -15.23 -26.22 -17.78
CA ALA A 233 -13.91 -26.63 -17.34
C ALA A 233 -13.09 -26.98 -18.59
N GLU A 234 -12.08 -26.16 -18.88
CA GLU A 234 -11.36 -26.19 -20.16
C GLU A 234 -9.90 -26.59 -19.98
N LEU A 235 -9.45 -27.49 -20.84
CA LEU A 235 -8.19 -28.24 -20.72
C LEU A 235 -7.08 -27.56 -21.55
N ILE A 236 -6.29 -26.66 -20.94
CA ILE A 236 -5.18 -25.98 -21.61
C ILE A 236 -3.88 -26.80 -21.53
N PRO A 237 -2.97 -26.72 -22.52
CA PRO A 237 -1.63 -27.31 -22.40
C PRO A 237 -0.75 -26.51 -21.42
N VAL A 238 0.07 -27.20 -20.62
CA VAL A 238 1.12 -26.59 -19.81
C VAL A 238 2.23 -26.07 -20.74
N SER A 239 2.76 -24.87 -20.54
CA SER A 239 3.76 -24.30 -21.46
C SER A 239 5.12 -25.01 -21.40
N GLU A 240 5.87 -24.91 -22.51
CA GLU A 240 7.22 -25.52 -22.65
C GLU A 240 8.22 -24.96 -21.61
N ALA A 241 8.00 -23.75 -21.10
CA ALA A 241 8.81 -23.19 -20.02
C ALA A 241 8.57 -23.94 -18.70
N ILE A 242 7.32 -24.09 -18.27
CA ILE A 242 6.96 -24.83 -17.06
C ILE A 242 7.39 -26.31 -17.17
N GLN A 243 7.19 -26.94 -18.33
CA GLN A 243 7.61 -28.32 -18.57
C GLN A 243 9.13 -28.55 -18.43
N ARG A 244 9.96 -27.51 -18.58
CA ARG A 244 11.44 -27.58 -18.49
C ARG A 244 12.01 -27.17 -17.13
N ILE A 245 11.20 -26.81 -16.15
CA ILE A 245 11.69 -26.42 -14.81
C ILE A 245 12.45 -27.60 -14.17
N PRO A 246 13.74 -27.44 -13.80
CA PRO A 246 14.51 -28.49 -13.12
C PRO A 246 13.82 -28.94 -11.83
N GLY A 247 13.75 -30.26 -11.62
CA GLY A 247 13.02 -30.87 -10.49
C GLY A 247 11.57 -31.23 -10.81
N ARG A 248 10.95 -30.61 -11.83
CA ARG A 248 9.73 -31.15 -12.43
C ARG A 248 10.07 -32.49 -13.09
N ALA A 249 9.49 -33.57 -12.61
CA ALA A 249 9.77 -34.90 -13.14
C ALA A 249 9.17 -35.10 -14.54
N ASN A 250 9.35 -36.28 -15.13
CA ASN A 250 8.62 -36.73 -16.33
C ASN A 250 7.14 -37.02 -15.99
N VAL A 251 6.41 -36.01 -15.52
CA VAL A 251 5.03 -36.11 -15.07
C VAL A 251 4.09 -36.08 -16.27
N ALA A 252 3.18 -37.06 -16.35
CA ALA A 252 2.16 -37.15 -17.39
C ALA A 252 1.16 -35.97 -17.38
N GLN A 253 1.17 -35.14 -16.32
CA GLN A 253 0.41 -33.90 -16.23
C GLN A 253 1.02 -32.84 -17.15
N ASN A 254 0.72 -32.90 -18.45
CA ASN A 254 1.09 -31.88 -19.45
C ASN A 254 -0.07 -30.94 -19.81
N GLN A 255 -1.20 -31.05 -19.09
CA GLN A 255 -2.39 -30.24 -19.25
C GLN A 255 -2.87 -29.71 -17.89
N THR A 256 -3.65 -28.63 -17.94
CA THR A 256 -4.27 -27.99 -16.78
C THR A 256 -5.74 -27.74 -17.09
N ILE A 257 -6.64 -28.18 -16.21
CA ILE A 257 -8.05 -27.77 -16.26
C ILE A 257 -8.17 -26.39 -15.61
N VAL A 258 -8.81 -25.47 -16.34
CA VAL A 258 -9.17 -24.12 -15.87
C VAL A 258 -10.69 -24.03 -15.75
N PHE A 259 -11.18 -23.54 -14.62
CA PHE A 259 -12.60 -23.27 -14.42
C PHE A 259 -12.82 -22.07 -13.49
N LYS A 260 -13.98 -21.43 -13.60
CA LYS A 260 -14.39 -20.32 -12.73
C LYS A 260 -15.04 -20.86 -11.46
N ALA A 261 -14.43 -20.62 -10.31
CA ALA A 261 -14.94 -20.96 -9.00
C ALA A 261 -15.45 -19.72 -8.28
N SER A 262 -16.75 -19.67 -7.95
CA SER A 262 -17.31 -18.67 -7.05
C SER A 262 -17.29 -19.20 -5.62
N LEU A 263 -16.70 -18.46 -4.68
CA LEU A 263 -16.49 -18.89 -3.30
C LEU A 263 -17.24 -17.98 -2.31
N PRO A 264 -17.87 -18.53 -1.25
CA PRO A 264 -18.48 -17.73 -0.19
C PRO A 264 -17.42 -16.95 0.60
N ALA A 265 -17.85 -15.93 1.34
CA ALA A 265 -17.00 -15.24 2.31
C ALA A 265 -16.63 -16.16 3.47
N LEU A 266 -15.35 -16.17 3.88
CA LEU A 266 -14.83 -16.87 5.06
C LEU A 266 -15.35 -18.32 5.17
N GLY A 267 -15.13 -19.11 4.13
CA GLY A 267 -15.75 -20.43 3.96
C GLY A 267 -15.24 -21.16 2.73
N PHE A 268 -15.91 -22.23 2.30
CA PHE A 268 -15.44 -23.09 1.20
C PHE A 268 -16.52 -23.52 0.21
N ASN A 269 -16.05 -23.90 -0.98
CA ASN A 269 -16.80 -24.69 -1.95
C ASN A 269 -15.97 -25.91 -2.41
N THR A 270 -16.62 -27.07 -2.54
CA THR A 270 -16.02 -28.34 -2.98
C THR A 270 -16.48 -28.70 -4.39
N TYR A 271 -15.53 -28.80 -5.31
CA TYR A 271 -15.71 -29.20 -6.70
C TYR A 271 -15.37 -30.68 -6.87
N TYR A 272 -16.20 -31.39 -7.64
CA TYR A 272 -16.11 -32.85 -7.82
C TYR A 272 -15.61 -33.18 -9.24
N PHE A 273 -14.59 -34.01 -9.33
CA PHE A 273 -13.91 -34.39 -10.57
C PHE A 273 -14.15 -35.86 -10.88
N GLU A 274 -14.61 -36.13 -12.11
CA GLU A 274 -14.98 -37.47 -12.59
C GLU A 274 -14.46 -37.65 -14.02
N LYS A 275 -13.57 -38.63 -14.21
CA LYS A 275 -12.89 -38.91 -15.48
C LYS A 275 -13.88 -39.06 -16.64
N LYS A 276 -13.58 -38.46 -17.79
CA LYS A 276 -14.39 -38.63 -19.01
C LYS A 276 -14.18 -40.02 -19.61
N SER A 277 -15.27 -40.76 -19.81
CA SER A 277 -15.28 -42.02 -20.55
C SER A 277 -14.91 -41.80 -22.03
N ASP A 278 -14.23 -42.76 -22.66
CA ASP A 278 -13.65 -42.59 -24.00
C ASP A 278 -14.67 -42.22 -25.08
N GLU A 279 -15.89 -42.77 -25.01
CA GLU A 279 -17.00 -42.41 -25.92
C GLU A 279 -17.35 -40.91 -25.90
N LYS A 280 -17.09 -40.20 -24.80
CA LYS A 280 -17.42 -38.77 -24.62
C LYS A 280 -16.27 -37.82 -24.97
N GLN A 281 -15.06 -38.33 -25.27
CA GLN A 281 -13.91 -37.50 -25.65
C GLN A 281 -14.10 -36.74 -26.98
N ASN A 282 -15.11 -37.10 -27.78
CA ASN A 282 -15.40 -36.43 -29.05
C ASN A 282 -16.00 -35.01 -28.92
N VAL A 283 -16.32 -34.52 -27.71
CA VAL A 283 -16.61 -33.10 -27.48
C VAL A 283 -15.28 -32.33 -27.46
N LYS A 284 -14.70 -32.09 -28.64
CA LYS A 284 -13.51 -31.24 -28.78
C LYS A 284 -13.80 -29.86 -28.18
N SER A 285 -13.07 -29.54 -27.10
CA SER A 285 -13.05 -28.20 -26.52
C SER A 285 -12.69 -27.18 -27.60
N LYS A 286 -13.34 -26.01 -27.59
CA LYS A 286 -13.20 -24.97 -28.64
C LYS A 286 -11.92 -24.15 -28.48
N ILE A 287 -10.81 -24.80 -28.12
CA ILE A 287 -9.51 -24.17 -27.92
C ILE A 287 -8.96 -23.76 -29.29
N LYS A 288 -8.87 -22.46 -29.56
CA LYS A 288 -8.07 -21.95 -30.69
C LYS A 288 -6.65 -21.74 -30.20
N ILE A 289 -5.71 -22.52 -30.73
CA ILE A 289 -4.27 -22.28 -30.57
C ILE A 289 -3.71 -21.74 -31.89
N THR A 290 -3.02 -20.60 -31.85
CA THR A 290 -2.23 -20.08 -32.98
C THR A 290 -0.83 -19.71 -32.53
N LYS A 291 0.14 -19.74 -33.45
CA LYS A 291 1.57 -19.54 -33.18
C LYS A 291 2.14 -18.50 -34.13
N ASN A 292 2.96 -17.58 -33.61
CA ASN A 292 3.54 -16.46 -34.35
C ASN A 292 2.46 -15.64 -35.07
N GLU A 293 1.35 -15.40 -34.38
CA GLU A 293 0.24 -14.53 -34.77
C GLU A 293 -0.04 -13.56 -33.61
N ALA A 294 -0.56 -12.37 -33.90
CA ALA A 294 -0.91 -11.37 -32.89
C ALA A 294 -2.05 -11.85 -31.96
N CYS A 295 -1.84 -11.74 -30.64
CA CYS A 295 -2.82 -12.13 -29.64
C CYS A 295 -3.66 -10.94 -29.17
N LEU A 296 -4.86 -10.80 -29.72
CA LEU A 296 -5.91 -9.93 -29.19
C LEU A 296 -6.69 -10.67 -28.09
N LEU A 297 -6.40 -10.45 -26.81
CA LEU A 297 -7.20 -11.01 -25.69
C LEU A 297 -8.32 -10.01 -25.34
N GLN A 298 -9.56 -10.46 -25.15
CA GLN A 298 -10.68 -9.54 -24.85
C GLN A 298 -11.81 -10.21 -24.06
N ASN A 299 -12.30 -9.53 -23.03
CA ASN A 299 -13.58 -9.80 -22.36
C ASN A 299 -14.47 -8.53 -22.38
N GLN A 300 -15.50 -8.45 -21.53
CA GLN A 300 -16.38 -7.28 -21.41
C GLN A 300 -15.73 -6.04 -20.78
N HIS A 301 -14.64 -6.18 -20.03
CA HIS A 301 -14.01 -5.11 -19.25
C HIS A 301 -12.68 -4.65 -19.82
N LEU A 302 -11.86 -5.57 -20.34
CA LEU A 302 -10.53 -5.31 -20.86
C LEU A 302 -10.34 -5.83 -22.29
N ARG A 303 -9.46 -5.14 -23.01
CA ARG A 303 -8.84 -5.61 -24.26
C ARG A 303 -7.32 -5.48 -24.16
N VAL A 304 -6.61 -6.57 -24.41
CA VAL A 304 -5.14 -6.67 -24.33
C VAL A 304 -4.62 -7.01 -25.72
N GLU A 305 -3.66 -6.26 -26.21
CA GLU A 305 -3.20 -6.33 -27.59
C GLU A 305 -1.69 -6.59 -27.64
N ILE A 306 -1.34 -7.76 -28.19
CA ILE A 306 0.01 -8.28 -28.31
C ILE A 306 0.26 -8.56 -29.79
N ASP A 307 1.40 -8.09 -30.33
CA ASP A 307 1.76 -8.29 -31.74
C ASP A 307 2.26 -9.72 -32.03
N ASP A 308 2.51 -10.03 -33.31
CA ASP A 308 3.05 -11.33 -33.74
C ASP A 308 4.53 -11.52 -33.40
N GLN A 309 5.21 -10.48 -32.89
CA GLN A 309 6.55 -10.56 -32.29
C GLN A 309 6.52 -10.76 -30.77
N GLY A 310 5.35 -10.84 -30.13
CA GLY A 310 5.21 -11.06 -28.69
C GLY A 310 5.49 -9.84 -27.82
N ASN A 311 5.27 -8.61 -28.32
CA ASN A 311 5.25 -7.41 -27.51
C ASN A 311 3.81 -7.07 -27.10
N LEU A 312 3.56 -6.92 -25.80
CA LEU A 312 2.39 -6.21 -25.31
C LEU A 312 2.54 -4.73 -25.67
N PHE A 313 1.67 -4.21 -26.53
CA PHE A 313 1.73 -2.81 -26.98
C PHE A 313 0.52 -1.96 -26.54
N ARG A 314 -0.58 -2.59 -26.08
CA ARG A 314 -1.76 -1.84 -25.58
C ARG A 314 -2.62 -2.65 -24.61
N ILE A 315 -3.05 -2.00 -23.52
CA ILE A 315 -4.20 -2.40 -22.70
C ILE A 315 -5.27 -1.31 -22.80
N VAL A 316 -6.52 -1.72 -23.02
CA VAL A 316 -7.71 -0.85 -23.03
C VAL A 316 -8.66 -1.32 -21.93
N ASN A 317 -9.03 -0.42 -21.01
CA ASN A 317 -10.14 -0.62 -20.09
C ASN A 317 -11.41 -0.09 -20.76
N LEU A 318 -12.28 -1.02 -21.15
CA LEU A 318 -13.51 -0.79 -21.91
C LEU A 318 -14.57 -0.12 -21.03
N ASN A 319 -14.66 -0.49 -19.75
CA ASN A 319 -15.58 0.10 -18.76
C ASN A 319 -15.36 1.63 -18.61
N ARG A 320 -14.10 2.09 -18.74
CA ARG A 320 -13.70 3.49 -18.56
C ARG A 320 -13.34 4.23 -19.85
N SER A 321 -13.29 3.56 -20.99
CA SER A 321 -12.68 4.05 -22.24
C SER A 321 -11.22 4.51 -22.10
N ILE A 322 -10.46 3.95 -21.16
CA ILE A 322 -9.03 4.26 -20.95
C ILE A 322 -8.18 3.41 -21.89
N THR A 323 -7.13 4.01 -22.45
CA THR A 323 -6.05 3.29 -23.15
C THR A 323 -4.70 3.60 -22.52
N VAL A 324 -3.95 2.55 -22.18
CA VAL A 324 -2.52 2.62 -21.85
C VAL A 324 -1.76 1.88 -22.96
N PRO A 325 -1.10 2.60 -23.89
CA PRO A 325 -0.13 2.00 -24.79
C PRO A 325 1.16 1.68 -24.04
N PHE A 326 1.83 0.63 -24.47
CA PHE A 326 3.14 0.23 -23.97
C PHE A 326 4.17 0.49 -25.07
N THR A 327 5.22 1.24 -24.73
CA THR A 327 6.37 1.49 -25.62
C THR A 327 7.37 0.33 -25.53
N SER A 328 7.42 -0.37 -24.39
CA SER A 328 8.04 -1.69 -24.25
C SER A 328 7.41 -2.47 -23.10
N GLN A 329 7.38 -3.79 -23.24
CA GLN A 329 7.20 -4.70 -22.12
C GLN A 329 8.04 -5.96 -22.34
N GLY A 330 8.73 -6.41 -21.29
CA GLY A 330 9.48 -7.67 -21.31
C GLY A 330 10.58 -7.76 -20.27
N PHE A 331 11.43 -8.78 -20.42
CA PHE A 331 12.56 -9.04 -19.53
C PHE A 331 13.81 -8.27 -19.96
N TYR A 332 14.41 -7.58 -18.99
CA TYR A 332 15.72 -6.94 -19.09
C TYR A 332 16.61 -7.47 -17.94
N TRP A 333 17.89 -7.15 -17.97
CA TRP A 333 18.81 -7.48 -16.87
C TRP A 333 19.88 -6.40 -16.70
N TYR A 334 20.28 -6.20 -15.45
CA TYR A 334 21.48 -5.46 -15.08
C TYR A 334 22.64 -6.42 -14.85
N GLU A 335 23.82 -6.06 -15.34
CA GLU A 335 25.09 -6.67 -14.96
C GLU A 335 25.44 -6.23 -13.53
N GLY A 336 25.59 -7.17 -12.60
CA GLY A 336 26.00 -6.86 -11.23
C GLY A 336 27.49 -6.52 -11.15
N PHE A 337 27.84 -5.42 -10.47
CA PHE A 337 29.22 -4.92 -10.41
C PHE A 337 30.19 -5.99 -9.86
N PRO A 338 31.27 -6.35 -10.59
CA PRO A 338 32.14 -7.46 -10.24
C PRO A 338 33.30 -7.09 -9.29
N ASP A 339 33.87 -8.11 -8.65
CA ASP A 339 35.13 -7.99 -7.89
C ASP A 339 36.32 -7.71 -8.83
N GLY A 340 37.40 -7.14 -8.29
CA GLY A 340 38.65 -6.85 -9.00
C GLY A 340 38.69 -5.54 -9.80
N VAL A 341 37.58 -4.80 -9.91
CA VAL A 341 37.57 -3.46 -10.54
C VAL A 341 38.20 -2.43 -9.59
N VAL A 342 39.23 -1.72 -10.07
CA VAL A 342 39.96 -0.71 -9.27
C VAL A 342 39.25 0.64 -9.34
N GLU A 343 38.36 0.88 -8.39
CA GLU A 343 37.71 2.19 -8.14
C GLU A 343 37.91 2.63 -6.68
N PRO A 344 37.73 3.93 -6.34
CA PRO A 344 37.89 4.42 -4.98
C PRO A 344 36.95 3.77 -3.97
N ASP A 345 35.68 3.61 -4.35
CA ASP A 345 34.63 2.94 -3.56
C ASP A 345 34.39 1.54 -4.15
N HIS A 346 35.28 0.60 -3.86
CA HIS A 346 35.14 -0.77 -4.34
C HIS A 346 33.96 -1.48 -3.66
N GLN A 347 32.85 -1.59 -4.38
CA GLN A 347 31.63 -2.29 -3.97
C GLN A 347 31.12 -3.16 -5.11
N THR A 348 30.84 -4.43 -4.81
CA THR A 348 30.24 -5.40 -5.74
C THR A 348 28.72 -5.53 -5.50
N SER A 349 27.99 -6.08 -6.46
CA SER A 349 26.64 -6.59 -6.22
C SER A 349 26.70 -7.93 -5.46
N GLY A 350 25.85 -8.09 -4.44
CA GLY A 350 25.76 -9.30 -3.61
C GLY A 350 24.36 -9.52 -3.05
N ALA A 351 24.24 -10.19 -1.90
CA ALA A 351 22.94 -10.51 -1.31
C ALA A 351 22.16 -9.27 -0.83
N TYR A 352 22.86 -8.27 -0.28
CA TYR A 352 22.32 -6.97 0.13
C TYR A 352 22.40 -5.95 -1.01
N ALA A 353 23.60 -5.81 -1.58
CA ALA A 353 23.94 -4.71 -2.47
C ALA A 353 23.39 -4.94 -3.88
N PHE A 354 22.76 -3.90 -4.44
CA PHE A 354 22.51 -3.79 -5.87
C PHE A 354 23.36 -2.63 -6.39
N ARG A 355 24.37 -2.94 -7.19
CA ARG A 355 25.19 -1.97 -7.91
C ARG A 355 25.29 -2.44 -9.37
N PRO A 356 24.56 -1.83 -10.31
CA PRO A 356 24.65 -2.21 -11.71
C PRO A 356 25.94 -1.66 -12.32
N TYR A 357 26.72 -2.50 -13.00
CA TYR A 357 27.95 -2.09 -13.70
C TYR A 357 27.68 -1.06 -14.81
N ASN A 358 26.49 -1.13 -15.43
CA ASN A 358 25.95 -0.10 -16.31
C ASN A 358 24.55 0.32 -15.85
N GLN A 359 24.30 1.61 -15.73
CA GLN A 359 23.00 2.17 -15.31
C GLN A 359 21.85 1.92 -16.33
N THR A 360 22.13 1.26 -17.46
CA THR A 360 21.16 0.89 -18.51
C THR A 360 21.01 -0.62 -18.60
N ALA A 361 19.85 -1.15 -18.20
CA ALA A 361 19.52 -2.57 -18.32
C ALA A 361 19.51 -3.04 -19.79
N GLN A 362 20.03 -4.25 -20.04
CA GLN A 362 20.07 -4.88 -21.36
C GLN A 362 18.85 -5.78 -21.56
N PRO A 363 18.24 -5.84 -22.76
CA PRO A 363 17.14 -6.77 -23.03
C PRO A 363 17.64 -8.22 -22.94
N VAL A 364 16.84 -9.11 -22.34
CA VAL A 364 17.20 -10.53 -22.19
C VAL A 364 17.12 -11.30 -23.52
N SER A 365 16.31 -10.81 -24.47
CA SER A 365 16.33 -11.24 -25.87
C SER A 365 15.72 -10.17 -26.78
N MET A 366 16.26 -10.05 -27.99
CA MET A 366 15.69 -9.22 -29.07
C MET A 366 14.65 -9.97 -29.90
N SER A 367 14.59 -11.29 -29.78
CA SER A 367 13.68 -12.17 -30.52
C SER A 367 12.80 -12.94 -29.55
N ARG A 368 11.51 -13.08 -29.85
CA ARG A 368 10.55 -13.82 -29.03
C ARG A 368 9.73 -14.75 -29.93
N THR A 369 9.06 -15.74 -29.34
CA THR A 369 7.97 -16.45 -30.00
C THR A 369 6.69 -16.30 -29.17
N VAL A 370 5.55 -16.26 -29.84
CA VAL A 370 4.23 -16.09 -29.22
C VAL A 370 3.29 -17.22 -29.61
N THR A 371 2.55 -17.76 -28.64
CA THR A 371 1.48 -18.73 -28.86
C THR A 371 0.21 -18.23 -28.17
N CYS A 372 -0.80 -17.89 -28.96
CA CYS A 372 -2.12 -17.53 -28.43
C CYS A 372 -2.92 -18.80 -28.14
N ILE A 373 -3.41 -18.97 -26.92
CA ILE A 373 -4.34 -20.02 -26.50
C ILE A 373 -5.65 -19.30 -26.13
N LYS A 374 -6.74 -19.62 -26.82
CA LYS A 374 -8.06 -19.04 -26.54
C LYS A 374 -9.08 -20.12 -26.21
N THR A 375 -9.66 -20.02 -25.02
CA THR A 375 -10.80 -20.81 -24.56
C THR A 375 -11.97 -19.86 -24.25
N GLN A 376 -13.08 -20.36 -23.67
CA GLN A 376 -14.16 -19.49 -23.19
C GLN A 376 -13.81 -18.83 -21.85
N THR A 377 -13.24 -19.58 -20.91
CA THR A 377 -12.89 -19.16 -19.55
C THR A 377 -11.61 -18.32 -19.49
N VAL A 378 -10.62 -18.56 -20.37
CA VAL A 378 -9.34 -17.87 -20.38
C VAL A 378 -8.78 -17.68 -21.78
N GLN A 379 -8.14 -16.53 -22.02
CA GLN A 379 -7.34 -16.26 -23.20
C GLN A 379 -5.93 -15.89 -22.75
N THR A 380 -4.92 -16.66 -23.19
CA THR A 380 -3.52 -16.54 -22.77
C THR A 380 -2.62 -16.36 -23.98
N ALA A 381 -1.65 -15.45 -23.88
CA ALA A 381 -0.51 -15.35 -24.80
C ALA A 381 0.75 -15.87 -24.08
N VAL A 382 1.21 -17.06 -24.48
CA VAL A 382 2.48 -17.64 -24.02
C VAL A 382 3.61 -17.03 -24.83
N ILE A 383 4.52 -16.32 -24.20
CA ILE A 383 5.64 -15.61 -24.85
C ILE A 383 6.96 -16.17 -24.31
N ILE A 384 7.78 -16.75 -25.20
CA ILE A 384 9.11 -17.27 -24.89
C ILE A 384 10.15 -16.30 -25.43
N PHE A 385 11.03 -15.80 -24.55
CA PHE A 385 12.08 -14.84 -24.90
C PHE A 385 13.38 -15.57 -25.25
N ASN A 386 13.76 -16.56 -24.43
CA ASN A 386 14.87 -17.48 -24.69
C ASN A 386 14.69 -18.78 -23.88
N ASN A 387 15.73 -19.59 -23.74
CA ASN A 387 15.69 -20.85 -23.00
C ASN A 387 15.64 -20.72 -21.46
N TRP A 388 15.74 -19.51 -20.90
CA TRP A 388 15.68 -19.23 -19.45
C TRP A 388 14.74 -18.08 -19.06
N THR A 389 13.95 -17.54 -19.99
CA THR A 389 12.92 -16.52 -19.71
C THR A 389 11.66 -16.67 -20.57
N SER A 390 10.51 -16.53 -19.92
CA SER A 390 9.18 -16.61 -20.53
C SER A 390 8.11 -15.96 -19.65
N GLN A 391 6.98 -15.59 -20.25
CA GLN A 391 5.80 -15.13 -19.53
C GLN A 391 4.51 -15.64 -20.20
N GLU A 392 3.43 -15.71 -19.43
CA GLU A 392 2.08 -16.06 -19.87
C GLU A 392 1.13 -14.92 -19.50
N ILE A 393 0.75 -14.10 -20.49
CA ILE A 393 -0.19 -12.99 -20.31
C ILE A 393 -1.61 -13.54 -20.45
N SER A 394 -2.37 -13.59 -19.36
CA SER A 394 -3.70 -14.20 -19.28
C SER A 394 -4.80 -13.18 -18.96
N LEU A 395 -5.93 -13.29 -19.67
CA LEU A 395 -7.17 -12.57 -19.41
C LEU A 395 -8.33 -13.58 -19.29
N TYR A 396 -9.01 -13.58 -18.15
CA TYR A 396 -10.14 -14.48 -17.88
C TYR A 396 -11.49 -13.88 -18.30
N ASP A 397 -12.54 -14.71 -18.32
CA ASP A 397 -13.87 -14.37 -18.87
C ASP A 397 -14.61 -13.21 -18.22
N ASP A 398 -14.14 -12.69 -17.07
CA ASP A 398 -14.84 -11.67 -16.26
C ASP A 398 -13.87 -10.85 -15.39
N ALA A 399 -12.58 -10.86 -15.74
CA ALA A 399 -11.55 -10.13 -14.99
C ALA A 399 -11.40 -8.68 -15.46
N GLU A 400 -11.41 -7.73 -14.50
CA GLU A 400 -11.02 -6.33 -14.72
C GLU A 400 -9.49 -6.11 -14.72
N VAL A 401 -8.70 -7.19 -14.70
CA VAL A 401 -7.22 -7.18 -14.64
C VAL A 401 -6.59 -8.24 -15.54
N VAL A 402 -5.31 -8.04 -15.86
CA VAL A 402 -4.47 -8.96 -16.63
C VAL A 402 -3.51 -9.66 -15.69
N GLU A 403 -3.45 -10.99 -15.71
CA GLU A 403 -2.40 -11.73 -15.00
C GLU A 403 -1.20 -11.94 -15.92
N ILE A 404 0.02 -11.73 -15.40
CA ILE A 404 1.26 -12.05 -16.09
C ILE A 404 2.06 -12.99 -15.19
N GLU A 405 1.97 -14.28 -15.47
CA GLU A 405 2.84 -15.29 -14.87
C GLU A 405 4.19 -15.28 -15.58
N TRP A 406 5.28 -15.36 -14.84
CA TRP A 406 6.65 -15.27 -15.36
C TRP A 406 7.50 -16.43 -14.85
N THR A 407 8.44 -16.90 -15.68
CA THR A 407 9.41 -17.93 -15.31
C THR A 407 10.81 -17.47 -15.72
N VAL A 408 11.70 -17.37 -14.74
CA VAL A 408 13.08 -16.89 -14.91
C VAL A 408 14.07 -17.90 -14.34
N GLY A 409 14.99 -18.35 -15.18
CA GLY A 409 16.09 -19.24 -14.86
C GLY A 409 16.11 -20.53 -15.71
N PRO A 410 17.22 -21.31 -15.67
CA PRO A 410 18.44 -21.05 -14.91
C PRO A 410 19.21 -19.85 -15.47
N ILE A 411 19.51 -18.86 -14.63
CA ILE A 411 20.23 -17.66 -15.08
C ILE A 411 21.66 -18.07 -15.50
N PRO A 412 22.10 -17.80 -16.75
CA PRO A 412 23.39 -18.23 -17.26
C PRO A 412 24.53 -17.41 -16.65
N ILE A 413 25.62 -18.09 -16.31
CA ILE A 413 26.84 -17.50 -15.71
C ILE A 413 28.14 -17.97 -16.41
N ASN A 414 28.03 -18.65 -17.55
CA ASN A 414 29.17 -19.22 -18.29
C ASN A 414 30.06 -18.16 -18.95
N ASP A 415 29.56 -16.92 -18.99
CA ASP A 415 30.26 -15.69 -19.38
C ASP A 415 31.01 -15.03 -18.21
N ASN A 416 30.86 -15.56 -16.98
CA ASN A 416 31.33 -14.98 -15.71
C ASN A 416 30.67 -13.63 -15.35
N ILE A 417 29.47 -13.37 -15.86
CA ILE A 417 28.72 -12.14 -15.61
C ILE A 417 27.55 -12.44 -14.67
N GLY A 418 27.51 -11.79 -13.50
CA GLY A 418 26.36 -11.81 -12.59
C GLY A 418 25.19 -10.99 -13.15
N LYS A 419 23.95 -11.49 -13.03
CA LYS A 419 22.78 -10.91 -13.71
C LYS A 419 21.61 -10.72 -12.75
N GLU A 420 21.02 -9.53 -12.84
CA GLU A 420 19.91 -9.07 -12.01
C GLU A 420 18.72 -8.78 -12.93
N VAL A 421 17.76 -9.70 -12.96
CA VAL A 421 16.72 -9.80 -14.00
C VAL A 421 15.49 -9.03 -13.56
N ILE A 422 15.02 -8.15 -14.45
CA ILE A 422 13.87 -7.26 -14.22
C ILE A 422 12.78 -7.52 -15.27
N ILE A 423 11.53 -7.30 -14.89
CA ILE A 423 10.45 -7.07 -15.85
C ILE A 423 10.19 -5.57 -15.89
N ARG A 424 10.20 -4.97 -17.09
CA ARG A 424 9.90 -3.55 -17.30
C ARG A 424 8.57 -3.39 -18.04
N TYR A 425 7.86 -2.33 -17.68
CA TYR A 425 6.55 -1.91 -18.19
C TYR A 425 6.65 -0.43 -18.57
N ASP A 426 7.04 -0.14 -19.82
CA ASP A 426 7.20 1.22 -20.33
C ASP A 426 5.96 1.67 -21.07
N THR A 427 5.46 2.86 -20.74
CA THR A 427 4.21 3.45 -21.25
C THR A 427 4.39 4.91 -21.62
N ASP A 428 3.33 5.56 -22.13
CA ASP A 428 3.28 7.01 -22.35
C ASP A 428 2.75 7.81 -21.13
N ILE A 429 2.58 7.17 -19.96
CA ILE A 429 2.03 7.82 -18.75
C ILE A 429 2.98 8.92 -18.28
N GLN A 430 2.50 10.16 -18.25
CA GLN A 430 3.28 11.32 -17.81
C GLN A 430 3.36 11.36 -16.28
N SER A 431 4.31 10.60 -15.72
CA SER A 431 4.43 10.38 -14.27
C SER A 431 5.23 11.45 -13.51
N GLU A 432 5.88 12.39 -14.19
CA GLU A 432 6.58 13.55 -13.60
C GLU A 432 7.61 13.15 -12.51
N ALA A 433 8.44 12.15 -12.82
CA ALA A 433 9.38 11.50 -11.89
C ALA A 433 8.76 10.85 -10.62
N LYS A 434 7.42 10.79 -10.50
CA LYS A 434 6.71 10.24 -9.34
C LYS A 434 6.26 8.80 -9.60
N TYR A 435 6.37 7.99 -8.57
CA TYR A 435 5.84 6.63 -8.51
C TYR A 435 5.46 6.30 -7.07
N TYR A 436 4.75 5.21 -6.84
CA TYR A 436 4.15 4.92 -5.54
C TYR A 436 4.41 3.46 -5.17
N THR A 437 4.94 3.20 -3.96
CA THR A 437 5.19 1.83 -3.47
C THR A 437 4.64 1.64 -2.07
N ASP A 438 4.16 0.44 -1.76
CA ASP A 438 3.68 0.12 -0.41
C ASP A 438 4.77 0.13 0.66
N ALA A 439 4.37 0.46 1.88
CA ALA A 439 5.07 0.13 3.11
C ALA A 439 4.42 -1.13 3.71
N ASN A 440 5.13 -2.27 3.63
CA ASN A 440 4.71 -3.57 4.17
C ASN A 440 3.30 -4.02 3.72
N GLY A 441 2.89 -3.67 2.50
CA GLY A 441 1.57 -3.95 1.93
C GLY A 441 0.42 -3.03 2.37
N ARG A 442 0.65 -2.11 3.32
CA ARG A 442 -0.40 -1.32 3.99
C ARG A 442 -0.48 0.11 3.46
N GLU A 443 0.27 1.05 4.04
CA GLU A 443 0.35 2.45 3.58
C GLU A 443 1.07 2.52 2.22
N VAL A 444 0.83 3.57 1.42
CA VAL A 444 1.52 3.75 0.13
C VAL A 444 2.22 5.11 0.06
N LEU A 445 3.54 5.06 -0.06
CA LEU A 445 4.39 6.24 -0.05
C LEU A 445 4.70 6.71 -1.48
N GLN A 446 4.50 8.00 -1.72
CA GLN A 446 4.95 8.65 -2.95
C GLN A 446 6.47 8.72 -2.96
N ARG A 447 7.08 8.09 -3.96
CA ARG A 447 8.49 8.16 -4.29
C ARG A 447 8.69 9.19 -5.40
N ILE A 448 9.81 9.89 -5.36
CA ILE A 448 10.23 10.82 -6.42
C ILE A 448 11.64 10.40 -6.81
N ARG A 449 11.88 10.13 -8.10
CA ARG A 449 13.19 9.74 -8.61
C ARG A 449 14.21 10.84 -8.32
N ASP A 450 15.40 10.43 -7.86
CA ASP A 450 16.55 11.28 -7.54
C ASP A 450 16.30 12.35 -6.45
N TYR A 451 15.36 12.08 -5.54
CA TYR A 451 14.98 13.00 -4.47
C TYR A 451 14.91 12.32 -3.09
N ARG A 452 15.14 13.11 -2.03
CA ARG A 452 14.88 12.75 -0.63
C ARG A 452 14.33 13.98 0.11
N PRO A 453 13.34 13.82 1.02
CA PRO A 453 12.70 14.96 1.67
C PRO A 453 13.52 15.55 2.83
N THR A 454 14.37 14.76 3.50
CA THR A 454 15.05 15.17 4.74
C THR A 454 16.52 15.58 4.57
N TRP A 455 17.13 15.43 3.39
CA TRP A 455 18.48 15.94 3.08
C TRP A 455 18.67 16.26 1.60
N ASN A 456 19.70 17.06 1.28
CA ASN A 456 20.10 17.30 -0.10
C ASN A 456 20.76 16.04 -0.69
N TYR A 457 20.08 15.35 -1.59
CA TYR A 457 20.49 14.06 -2.14
C TYR A 457 21.48 14.21 -3.30
N THR A 458 22.66 13.60 -3.18
CA THR A 458 23.61 13.45 -4.29
C THR A 458 23.35 12.14 -5.01
N VAL A 459 23.08 12.20 -6.31
CA VAL A 459 22.81 11.02 -7.15
C VAL A 459 24.13 10.35 -7.53
N ASN A 460 24.50 9.29 -6.80
CA ASN A 460 25.68 8.47 -7.11
C ASN A 460 25.31 7.21 -7.93
N GLU A 461 24.16 6.61 -7.62
CA GLU A 461 23.62 5.40 -8.25
C GLU A 461 22.17 5.68 -8.71
N PRO A 462 21.95 6.21 -9.92
CA PRO A 462 20.61 6.62 -10.39
C PRO A 462 19.64 5.45 -10.60
N VAL A 463 20.12 4.20 -10.72
CA VAL A 463 19.25 3.03 -10.66
C VAL A 463 19.02 2.60 -9.20
N SER A 464 20.05 2.13 -8.50
CA SER A 464 19.91 1.50 -7.18
C SER A 464 19.37 2.43 -6.10
N GLY A 465 19.68 3.73 -6.17
CA GLY A 465 19.16 4.77 -5.28
C GLY A 465 17.69 5.12 -5.55
N ASN A 466 17.06 4.55 -6.57
CA ASN A 466 15.64 4.68 -6.91
C ASN A 466 14.90 3.34 -6.90
N TYR A 467 15.51 2.30 -6.31
CA TYR A 467 14.82 1.06 -5.97
C TYR A 467 14.24 1.15 -4.56
N TYR A 468 13.00 0.70 -4.42
CA TYR A 468 12.25 0.63 -3.16
C TYR A 468 11.67 -0.78 -2.99
N PRO A 469 11.36 -1.20 -1.74
CA PRO A 469 10.64 -2.45 -1.51
C PRO A 469 9.21 -2.32 -2.02
N ILE A 470 8.75 -3.38 -2.68
CA ILE A 470 7.38 -3.58 -3.16
C ILE A 470 6.92 -4.91 -2.54
N ASN A 471 6.02 -4.90 -1.57
CA ASN A 471 5.53 -6.16 -0.99
C ASN A 471 4.27 -6.66 -1.70
N SER A 472 3.47 -5.72 -2.21
CA SER A 472 2.13 -5.95 -2.77
C SER A 472 1.87 -5.20 -4.08
N ARG A 473 2.32 -3.94 -4.22
CA ARG A 473 1.94 -3.06 -5.33
C ARG A 473 2.89 -1.88 -5.57
N ILE A 474 3.11 -1.58 -6.84
CA ILE A 474 3.74 -0.35 -7.36
C ILE A 474 2.83 0.28 -8.42
N TRP A 475 2.79 1.61 -8.52
CA TRP A 475 2.10 2.27 -9.63
C TRP A 475 2.73 3.59 -10.10
N ILE A 476 2.38 3.96 -11.33
CA ILE A 476 2.56 5.28 -11.93
C ILE A 476 1.21 5.80 -12.42
N LYS A 477 1.04 7.13 -12.46
CA LYS A 477 -0.19 7.77 -12.94
C LYS A 477 0.06 9.11 -13.62
N ASP A 478 -0.84 9.46 -14.53
CA ASP A 478 -1.05 10.83 -15.03
C ASP A 478 -2.39 11.38 -14.47
N GLN A 479 -2.91 12.47 -15.04
CA GLN A 479 -4.18 13.09 -14.60
C GLN A 479 -5.42 12.19 -14.82
N THR A 480 -5.33 11.19 -15.68
CA THR A 480 -6.45 10.43 -16.23
C THR A 480 -6.29 8.91 -16.15
N ARG A 481 -5.05 8.41 -16.04
CA ARG A 481 -4.71 6.98 -16.10
C ARG A 481 -3.74 6.62 -14.99
N GLN A 482 -3.94 5.44 -14.40
CA GLN A 482 -3.01 4.78 -13.49
C GLN A 482 -2.74 3.36 -13.98
N LEU A 483 -1.46 2.99 -14.07
CA LEU A 483 -1.02 1.60 -14.24
C LEU A 483 -0.51 1.11 -12.89
N THR A 484 -1.20 0.13 -12.31
CA THR A 484 -0.80 -0.54 -11.06
C THR A 484 -0.35 -1.95 -11.37
N VAL A 485 0.81 -2.34 -10.83
CA VAL A 485 1.35 -3.71 -10.89
C VAL A 485 1.38 -4.27 -9.47
N LEU A 486 0.67 -5.36 -9.24
CA LEU A 486 0.67 -6.09 -7.97
C LEU A 486 1.60 -7.31 -8.03
N THR A 487 2.22 -7.68 -6.91
CA THR A 487 3.25 -8.73 -6.81
C THR A 487 2.83 -9.88 -5.89
N ASP A 488 3.14 -11.13 -6.26
CA ASP A 488 2.81 -12.32 -5.44
C ASP A 488 3.79 -12.61 -4.28
N ARG A 489 4.80 -11.75 -4.13
CA ARG A 489 5.86 -11.76 -3.10
C ARG A 489 6.49 -10.37 -2.99
N SER A 490 7.44 -10.20 -2.07
CA SER A 490 8.26 -8.99 -1.99
C SER A 490 9.32 -8.94 -3.10
N HIS A 491 9.50 -7.75 -3.70
CA HIS A 491 10.47 -7.45 -4.75
C HIS A 491 11.11 -6.06 -4.52
N GLY A 492 12.25 -5.79 -5.15
CA GLY A 492 12.75 -4.45 -5.41
C GLY A 492 12.27 -3.92 -6.75
N GLY A 493 11.91 -2.63 -6.81
CA GLY A 493 11.56 -1.97 -8.07
C GLY A 493 11.40 -0.45 -7.94
N GLY A 494 11.10 0.21 -9.06
CA GLY A 494 11.01 1.66 -9.14
C GLY A 494 10.59 2.18 -10.52
N SER A 495 10.80 3.48 -10.76
CA SER A 495 10.49 4.17 -12.02
C SER A 495 11.71 4.98 -12.48
N ILE A 496 12.61 4.32 -13.22
CA ILE A 496 13.92 4.87 -13.61
C ILE A 496 13.82 5.95 -14.70
N HIS A 497 12.76 5.94 -15.49
CA HIS A 497 12.33 7.07 -16.31
C HIS A 497 10.81 7.22 -16.30
N ASP A 498 10.31 8.36 -16.74
CA ASP A 498 8.87 8.62 -16.78
C ASP A 498 8.16 7.62 -17.70
N GLY A 499 6.90 7.29 -17.36
CA GLY A 499 6.13 6.25 -18.02
C GLY A 499 6.54 4.81 -17.69
N SER A 500 7.61 4.59 -16.91
CA SER A 500 8.13 3.25 -16.60
C SER A 500 7.76 2.74 -15.21
N ILE A 501 7.50 1.44 -15.12
CA ILE A 501 7.67 0.64 -13.90
C ILE A 501 8.65 -0.48 -14.21
N GLU A 502 9.66 -0.69 -13.38
CA GLU A 502 10.46 -1.91 -13.38
C GLU A 502 10.49 -2.61 -12.03
N ILE A 503 10.48 -3.93 -12.06
CA ILE A 503 10.47 -4.82 -10.90
C ILE A 503 11.52 -5.91 -11.12
N MET A 504 12.49 -6.03 -10.22
CA MET A 504 13.51 -7.07 -10.27
C MET A 504 12.94 -8.39 -9.73
N VAL A 505 12.92 -9.41 -10.58
CA VAL A 505 12.21 -10.68 -10.33
C VAL A 505 13.13 -11.84 -9.90
N HIS A 506 14.40 -11.82 -10.33
CA HIS A 506 15.39 -12.82 -9.92
C HIS A 506 16.82 -12.28 -10.04
N ARG A 507 17.76 -12.79 -9.23
CA ARG A 507 19.17 -12.34 -9.18
C ARG A 507 20.08 -13.57 -9.10
N ARG A 508 21.17 -13.57 -9.86
CA ARG A 508 22.23 -14.57 -9.72
C ARG A 508 23.60 -13.91 -9.88
N LEU A 509 24.37 -13.89 -8.79
CA LEU A 509 25.60 -13.13 -8.65
C LEU A 509 26.77 -14.05 -8.31
N LEU A 510 27.98 -13.59 -8.62
CA LEU A 510 29.21 -14.40 -8.55
C LEU A 510 30.18 -13.94 -7.45
N TYR A 511 29.85 -12.84 -6.77
CA TYR A 511 30.68 -12.18 -5.77
C TYR A 511 29.89 -11.94 -4.47
N ASN A 512 30.62 -11.71 -3.38
CA ASN A 512 30.11 -11.31 -2.08
C ASN A 512 30.26 -9.78 -1.93
N ASP A 513 29.26 -9.10 -1.39
CA ASP A 513 29.19 -7.63 -1.27
C ASP A 513 29.91 -7.03 -0.06
N GLY A 514 30.58 -7.87 0.73
CA GLY A 514 31.39 -7.45 1.89
C GLY A 514 30.58 -7.22 3.18
N PHE A 515 29.25 -7.23 3.13
CA PHE A 515 28.39 -6.91 4.28
C PHE A 515 28.11 -8.13 5.20
N GLY A 516 29.08 -9.03 5.36
CA GLY A 516 29.09 -10.06 6.41
C GLY A 516 28.74 -11.50 6.00
N VAL A 517 27.95 -11.73 4.93
CA VAL A 517 27.50 -13.09 4.57
C VAL A 517 28.68 -14.03 4.31
N GLY A 518 29.64 -13.61 3.49
CA GLY A 518 30.79 -14.42 3.06
C GLY A 518 30.47 -15.40 1.93
N GLU A 519 29.31 -15.28 1.27
CA GLU A 519 28.86 -16.11 0.16
C GLU A 519 28.27 -15.23 -0.96
N ALA A 520 28.42 -15.66 -2.21
CA ALA A 520 27.76 -15.03 -3.35
C ALA A 520 26.30 -15.52 -3.50
N LEU A 521 25.40 -14.66 -3.97
CA LEU A 521 24.00 -15.01 -4.24
C LEU A 521 23.88 -15.87 -5.52
N ASN A 522 24.33 -17.13 -5.44
CA ASN A 522 24.46 -18.07 -6.55
C ASN A 522 23.55 -19.30 -6.35
N GLU A 523 22.26 -19.07 -6.16
CA GLU A 523 21.30 -20.12 -5.81
C GLU A 523 21.23 -21.22 -6.88
N SER A 524 21.19 -22.48 -6.43
CA SER A 524 21.13 -23.66 -7.31
C SER A 524 20.22 -24.76 -6.74
N ALA A 525 19.61 -25.52 -7.65
CA ALA A 525 18.75 -26.66 -7.36
C ALA A 525 18.87 -27.68 -8.50
N PHE A 526 18.77 -28.98 -8.21
CA PHE A 526 18.83 -30.07 -9.20
C PHE A 526 20.06 -30.00 -10.14
N GLY A 527 21.20 -29.52 -9.63
CA GLY A 527 22.46 -29.36 -10.39
C GLY A 527 22.50 -28.16 -11.34
N GLN A 528 21.50 -27.27 -11.31
CA GLN A 528 21.39 -26.09 -12.18
C GLN A 528 21.16 -24.82 -11.36
N GLY A 529 21.31 -23.64 -11.96
CA GLY A 529 20.92 -22.38 -11.32
C GLY A 529 19.41 -22.36 -11.00
N LEU A 530 19.02 -21.80 -9.86
CA LEU A 530 17.63 -21.83 -9.40
C LEU A 530 16.69 -21.16 -10.42
N VAL A 531 15.57 -21.83 -10.71
CA VAL A 531 14.48 -21.32 -11.55
C VAL A 531 13.35 -20.85 -10.67
N VAL A 532 12.84 -19.65 -10.96
CA VAL A 532 11.82 -18.98 -10.16
C VAL A 532 10.62 -18.69 -11.04
N HIS A 533 9.47 -19.20 -10.61
CA HIS A 533 8.17 -18.91 -11.21
C HIS A 533 7.38 -17.96 -10.29
N GLY A 534 6.65 -17.02 -10.86
CA GLY A 534 5.88 -16.02 -10.11
C GLY A 534 4.86 -15.27 -10.95
N ARG A 535 4.16 -14.32 -10.34
CA ARG A 535 3.02 -13.64 -10.98
C ARG A 535 2.94 -12.17 -10.61
N HIS A 536 2.72 -11.35 -11.63
CA HIS A 536 2.24 -9.99 -11.50
C HIS A 536 0.77 -9.88 -11.92
N VAL A 537 0.03 -8.95 -11.34
CA VAL A 537 -1.34 -8.61 -11.77
C VAL A 537 -1.37 -7.14 -12.16
N LEU A 538 -1.82 -6.84 -13.38
CA LEU A 538 -1.85 -5.50 -13.96
C LEU A 538 -3.28 -4.94 -13.95
N ALA A 539 -3.44 -3.76 -13.36
CA ALA A 539 -4.67 -2.99 -13.35
C ALA A 539 -4.48 -1.63 -14.06
N VAL A 540 -5.40 -1.29 -14.96
CA VAL A 540 -5.44 -0.02 -15.71
C VAL A 540 -6.78 0.66 -15.46
N GLU A 541 -6.77 1.78 -14.75
CA GLU A 541 -7.97 2.44 -14.20
C GLU A 541 -7.71 3.96 -14.01
N GLN A 542 -8.73 4.77 -13.73
CA GLN A 542 -8.53 6.19 -13.41
C GLN A 542 -7.93 6.33 -12.00
N PRO A 543 -7.09 7.35 -11.72
CA PRO A 543 -6.52 7.56 -10.39
C PRO A 543 -7.53 7.59 -9.24
N ALA A 544 -8.71 8.20 -9.46
CA ALA A 544 -9.78 8.33 -8.45
C ALA A 544 -10.57 7.03 -8.19
N SER A 545 -10.41 6.00 -9.04
CA SER A 545 -11.12 4.72 -8.93
C SER A 545 -10.17 3.51 -8.91
N SER A 546 -8.85 3.71 -8.86
CA SER A 546 -7.88 2.61 -8.82
C SER A 546 -7.80 1.93 -7.44
N ALA A 547 -8.01 2.69 -6.36
CA ALA A 547 -7.90 2.20 -4.98
C ALA A 547 -8.81 1.01 -4.68
N ARG A 548 -10.11 1.13 -4.99
CA ARG A 548 -11.11 0.05 -4.82
C ARG A 548 -10.75 -1.25 -5.56
N LEU A 549 -9.96 -1.17 -6.63
CA LEU A 549 -9.50 -2.32 -7.39
C LEU A 549 -8.21 -2.89 -6.76
N HIS A 550 -7.14 -2.09 -6.63
CA HIS A 550 -5.85 -2.61 -6.17
C HIS A 550 -5.80 -2.97 -4.68
N ARG A 551 -6.62 -2.35 -3.82
CA ARG A 551 -6.73 -2.72 -2.40
C ARG A 551 -7.31 -4.12 -2.24
N VAL A 552 -8.43 -4.40 -2.90
CA VAL A 552 -9.13 -5.68 -2.86
C VAL A 552 -8.28 -6.79 -3.50
N LEU A 553 -7.68 -6.52 -4.66
CA LEU A 553 -6.82 -7.48 -5.36
C LEU A 553 -5.55 -7.82 -4.58
N ALA A 554 -4.92 -6.86 -3.89
CA ALA A 554 -3.75 -7.14 -3.06
C ALA A 554 -4.10 -8.13 -1.93
N GLN A 555 -5.25 -7.95 -1.26
CA GLN A 555 -5.72 -8.88 -0.25
C GLN A 555 -6.05 -10.25 -0.86
N GLN A 556 -6.72 -10.32 -2.02
CA GLN A 556 -7.02 -11.57 -2.71
C GLN A 556 -5.78 -12.31 -3.26
N LEU A 557 -4.69 -11.59 -3.54
CA LEU A 557 -3.43 -12.17 -4.01
C LEU A 557 -2.63 -12.81 -2.86
N TYR A 558 -2.57 -12.15 -1.71
CA TYR A 558 -1.99 -12.70 -0.49
C TYR A 558 -2.84 -13.83 0.10
N MET A 559 -4.07 -13.48 0.48
CA MET A 559 -5.07 -14.34 1.11
C MET A 559 -5.88 -15.10 0.04
N HIS A 560 -5.16 -15.68 -0.91
CA HIS A 560 -5.73 -16.41 -2.03
C HIS A 560 -6.44 -17.69 -1.55
N PRO A 561 -7.45 -18.20 -2.26
CA PRO A 561 -8.14 -19.42 -1.85
C PRO A 561 -7.19 -20.62 -1.71
N LEU A 562 -7.24 -21.30 -0.58
CA LEU A 562 -6.40 -22.48 -0.33
C LEU A 562 -7.04 -23.71 -0.97
N ALA A 563 -6.30 -24.32 -1.90
CA ALA A 563 -6.70 -25.54 -2.59
C ALA A 563 -6.30 -26.79 -1.79
N THR A 564 -7.31 -27.54 -1.35
CA THR A 564 -7.17 -28.84 -0.68
C THR A 564 -7.87 -29.92 -1.48
N TYR A 565 -7.22 -31.07 -1.65
CA TYR A 565 -7.66 -32.15 -2.52
C TYR A 565 -7.95 -33.43 -1.73
N SER A 566 -8.86 -34.26 -2.22
CA SER A 566 -9.14 -35.56 -1.58
C SER A 566 -9.53 -36.62 -2.60
N LEU A 567 -8.92 -37.80 -2.46
CA LEU A 567 -9.22 -38.98 -3.27
C LEU A 567 -10.48 -39.66 -2.73
N ILE A 568 -11.42 -39.98 -3.61
CA ILE A 568 -12.75 -40.48 -3.24
C ILE A 568 -13.13 -41.71 -4.07
N GLN A 569 -14.01 -42.54 -3.50
CA GLN A 569 -14.51 -43.78 -4.14
C GLN A 569 -16.03 -43.73 -4.39
N GLN A 570 -16.68 -42.63 -4.02
CA GLN A 570 -18.13 -42.48 -4.08
C GLN A 570 -18.54 -41.57 -5.25
N ILE A 571 -19.55 -41.99 -6.02
CA ILE A 571 -20.17 -41.14 -7.04
C ILE A 571 -20.75 -39.86 -6.42
N TYR A 572 -20.88 -38.79 -7.23
CA TYR A 572 -21.36 -37.47 -6.79
C TYR A 572 -22.63 -37.53 -5.92
N ALA A 573 -23.60 -38.37 -6.27
CA ALA A 573 -24.85 -38.49 -5.51
C ALA A 573 -24.64 -38.99 -4.07
N ASN A 574 -23.74 -39.96 -3.85
CA ASN A 574 -23.45 -40.50 -2.52
C ASN A 574 -22.55 -39.54 -1.73
N TYR A 575 -21.56 -38.95 -2.41
CA TYR A 575 -20.66 -37.97 -1.80
C TYR A 575 -21.42 -36.72 -1.35
N SER A 576 -22.27 -36.15 -2.21
CA SER A 576 -23.08 -34.97 -1.88
C SER A 576 -24.25 -35.27 -0.94
N ALA A 577 -24.69 -36.54 -0.80
CA ALA A 577 -25.60 -36.94 0.28
C ALA A 577 -24.90 -36.95 1.65
N THR A 578 -23.63 -37.36 1.70
CA THR A 578 -22.83 -37.51 2.93
C THR A 578 -22.22 -36.18 3.41
N TYR A 579 -21.71 -35.37 2.48
CA TYR A 579 -20.91 -34.18 2.78
C TYR A 579 -21.59 -32.87 2.35
N ARG A 580 -21.24 -31.78 3.02
CA ARG A 580 -21.54 -30.39 2.66
C ARG A 580 -20.52 -29.93 1.63
N LEU A 581 -20.97 -29.50 0.46
CA LEU A 581 -20.10 -29.00 -0.61
C LEU A 581 -19.97 -27.47 -0.62
N THR A 582 -20.72 -26.78 0.23
CA THR A 582 -20.69 -25.32 0.45
C THR A 582 -20.84 -25.06 1.95
N TRP A 583 -20.04 -24.13 2.48
CA TRP A 583 -20.18 -23.63 3.85
C TRP A 583 -19.60 -22.21 3.95
N SER A 584 -20.18 -21.39 4.83
CA SER A 584 -19.78 -20.00 5.10
C SER A 584 -19.79 -19.76 6.60
N ALA A 585 -18.79 -19.05 7.13
CA ALA A 585 -18.80 -18.59 8.52
C ALA A 585 -19.79 -17.44 8.76
N LEU A 586 -20.05 -16.65 7.71
CA LEU A 586 -20.85 -15.42 7.66
C LEU A 586 -22.23 -15.68 7.04
N THR A 587 -23.31 -15.13 7.62
CA THR A 587 -24.62 -15.02 6.94
C THR A 587 -24.84 -13.70 6.22
N ASP A 588 -24.06 -12.66 6.57
CA ASP A 588 -24.27 -11.28 6.13
C ASP A 588 -22.99 -10.67 5.52
N THR A 589 -23.16 -9.63 4.70
CA THR A 589 -22.04 -8.94 4.04
C THR A 589 -21.36 -7.93 4.96
N VAL A 590 -20.04 -8.05 5.13
CA VAL A 590 -19.22 -7.04 5.81
C VAL A 590 -18.86 -5.91 4.80
N PRO A 591 -18.72 -4.64 5.24
CA PRO A 591 -18.32 -3.55 4.33
C PRO A 591 -16.95 -3.75 3.67
N LEU A 592 -16.81 -3.37 2.39
CA LEU A 592 -15.63 -3.67 1.56
C LEU A 592 -14.31 -3.11 2.12
N ASN A 593 -14.36 -1.98 2.83
CA ASN A 593 -13.19 -1.33 3.43
C ASN A 593 -12.70 -1.98 4.74
N VAL A 594 -13.37 -3.05 5.22
CA VAL A 594 -12.91 -3.88 6.34
C VAL A 594 -12.20 -5.14 5.82
N HIS A 595 -11.06 -5.48 6.43
CA HIS A 595 -10.35 -6.74 6.23
C HIS A 595 -10.11 -7.47 7.57
N LEU A 596 -10.15 -8.81 7.55
CA LEU A 596 -9.91 -9.69 8.71
C LEU A 596 -8.45 -10.15 8.75
N LEU A 597 -7.60 -9.38 9.43
CA LEU A 597 -6.16 -9.60 9.53
C LEU A 597 -5.78 -10.78 10.45
N THR A 598 -6.64 -11.16 11.40
CA THR A 598 -6.44 -12.35 12.24
C THR A 598 -7.77 -12.87 12.76
N LEU A 599 -7.95 -14.20 12.74
CA LEU A 599 -8.87 -14.92 13.62
C LEU A 599 -8.11 -16.13 14.18
N ASP A 600 -7.93 -16.19 15.50
CA ASP A 600 -7.12 -17.20 16.17
C ASP A 600 -7.83 -17.69 17.46
N GLN A 601 -7.74 -18.98 17.78
CA GLN A 601 -8.36 -19.55 18.99
C GLN A 601 -7.29 -19.69 20.07
N LEU A 602 -7.33 -18.80 21.07
CA LEU A 602 -6.38 -18.81 22.19
C LEU A 602 -6.66 -19.92 23.20
N GLY A 603 -7.92 -20.37 23.30
CA GLY A 603 -8.40 -21.46 24.14
C GLY A 603 -9.90 -21.73 23.96
N PRO A 604 -10.53 -22.62 24.76
CA PRO A 604 -11.80 -23.27 24.41
C PRO A 604 -13.00 -22.39 24.06
N LYS A 605 -13.06 -21.15 24.56
CA LYS A 605 -14.05 -20.12 24.19
C LYS A 605 -13.42 -18.73 24.04
N ASN A 606 -12.10 -18.66 23.88
CA ASN A 606 -11.32 -17.43 23.87
C ASN A 606 -10.70 -17.25 22.49
N TYR A 607 -11.06 -16.17 21.80
CA TYR A 607 -10.62 -15.89 20.43
C TYR A 607 -9.92 -14.54 20.36
N LEU A 608 -8.88 -14.46 19.54
CA LEU A 608 -8.22 -13.21 19.15
C LEU A 608 -8.66 -12.87 17.73
N ILE A 609 -9.27 -11.70 17.57
CA ILE A 609 -9.61 -11.13 16.27
C ILE A 609 -8.83 -9.83 16.05
N ARG A 610 -8.38 -9.62 14.81
CA ARG A 610 -7.90 -8.32 14.33
C ARG A 610 -8.62 -7.99 13.03
N VAL A 611 -9.18 -6.79 12.97
CA VAL A 611 -9.73 -6.20 11.76
C VAL A 611 -8.99 -4.90 11.44
N GLU A 612 -8.88 -4.57 10.17
CA GLU A 612 -8.26 -3.32 9.72
C GLU A 612 -9.15 -2.58 8.71
N HIS A 613 -9.12 -1.25 8.79
CA HIS A 613 -9.49 -0.39 7.68
C HIS A 613 -8.27 -0.26 6.77
N TYR A 614 -8.34 -0.82 5.56
CA TYR A 614 -7.16 -1.00 4.70
C TYR A 614 -7.09 0.00 3.52
N PHE A 615 -8.10 0.87 3.38
CA PHE A 615 -8.06 2.07 2.54
C PHE A 615 -7.48 3.25 3.35
N GLU A 616 -6.70 4.09 2.69
CA GLU A 616 -6.10 5.29 3.30
C GLU A 616 -7.03 6.51 3.24
N LEU A 617 -6.66 7.60 3.92
CA LEU A 617 -7.44 8.84 3.91
C LEU A 617 -7.39 9.51 2.53
N ASN A 618 -8.57 9.87 1.99
CA ASN A 618 -8.74 10.47 0.65
C ASN A 618 -8.26 9.59 -0.53
N GLU A 619 -8.26 8.26 -0.37
CA GLU A 619 -7.86 7.30 -1.40
C GLU A 619 -9.02 6.86 -2.32
N ASP A 620 -10.23 6.77 -1.78
CA ASP A 620 -11.49 6.50 -2.49
C ASP A 620 -12.65 7.25 -1.81
N ASP A 621 -13.43 8.02 -2.56
CA ASP A 621 -14.51 8.87 -2.03
C ASP A 621 -15.51 8.11 -1.12
N THR A 622 -15.74 6.82 -1.38
CA THR A 622 -16.63 5.94 -0.62
C THR A 622 -15.89 5.14 0.44
N TYR A 623 -14.79 4.48 0.06
CA TYR A 623 -14.16 3.46 0.90
C TYR A 623 -13.08 4.00 1.86
N SER A 624 -12.68 5.26 1.73
CA SER A 624 -11.88 5.98 2.74
C SER A 624 -12.69 6.52 3.92
N GLN A 625 -14.02 6.36 3.91
CA GLN A 625 -14.89 6.89 4.96
C GLN A 625 -14.98 5.95 6.17
N ALA A 626 -15.19 6.53 7.36
CA ALA A 626 -15.39 5.77 8.60
C ALA A 626 -16.57 4.78 8.49
N VAL A 627 -16.40 3.59 9.07
CA VAL A 627 -17.31 2.46 8.91
C VAL A 627 -17.61 1.77 10.23
N THR A 628 -18.83 1.25 10.36
CA THR A 628 -19.30 0.46 11.51
C THR A 628 -19.94 -0.82 10.99
N PHE A 629 -19.65 -1.95 11.62
CA PHE A 629 -20.26 -3.25 11.33
C PHE A 629 -20.42 -4.05 12.64
N ASP A 630 -21.32 -5.03 12.66
CA ASP A 630 -21.50 -5.90 13.83
C ASP A 630 -20.46 -7.03 13.83
N LEU A 631 -19.60 -7.05 14.85
CA LEU A 631 -18.58 -8.09 15.05
C LEU A 631 -19.20 -9.50 15.24
N GLN A 632 -20.43 -9.58 15.76
CA GLN A 632 -21.13 -10.85 15.96
C GLN A 632 -21.35 -11.61 14.65
N SER A 633 -21.44 -10.92 13.50
CA SER A 633 -21.56 -11.54 12.16
C SER A 633 -20.48 -12.59 11.89
N ILE A 634 -19.20 -12.26 12.17
CA ILE A 634 -18.05 -13.17 11.98
C ILE A 634 -18.12 -14.38 12.93
N PHE A 635 -18.76 -14.24 14.09
CA PHE A 635 -18.84 -15.26 15.12
C PHE A 635 -20.14 -16.08 15.10
N GLN A 636 -21.12 -15.79 14.24
CA GLN A 636 -22.43 -16.50 14.18
C GLN A 636 -22.30 -18.03 14.17
N SER A 637 -21.33 -18.55 13.40
CA SER A 637 -21.03 -19.98 13.26
C SER A 637 -20.28 -20.60 14.45
N ILE A 638 -19.70 -19.79 15.34
CA ILE A 638 -18.98 -20.20 16.56
C ILE A 638 -19.88 -20.08 17.79
N GLY A 639 -20.69 -19.02 17.88
CA GLY A 639 -21.61 -18.73 18.97
C GLY A 639 -21.72 -17.24 19.33
N THR A 640 -22.41 -16.95 20.43
CA THR A 640 -22.64 -15.57 20.90
C THR A 640 -21.41 -14.99 21.60
N ILE A 641 -21.06 -13.74 21.27
CA ILE A 641 -20.02 -12.96 21.95
C ILE A 641 -20.55 -12.52 23.32
N ASN A 642 -20.06 -13.14 24.39
CA ASN A 642 -20.46 -12.79 25.77
C ASN A 642 -19.71 -11.57 26.33
N ASN A 643 -18.50 -11.30 25.83
CA ASN A 643 -17.65 -10.18 26.23
C ASN A 643 -16.64 -9.91 25.11
N ALA A 644 -16.20 -8.66 24.97
CA ALA A 644 -15.11 -8.24 24.11
C ALA A 644 -14.23 -7.25 24.86
N THR A 645 -12.92 -7.26 24.61
CA THR A 645 -11.97 -6.35 25.26
C THR A 645 -10.94 -5.91 24.24
N GLU A 646 -10.81 -4.59 24.07
CA GLU A 646 -9.85 -4.02 23.12
C GLU A 646 -8.44 -4.04 23.71
N LEU A 647 -7.49 -4.57 22.94
CA LEU A 647 -6.11 -4.75 23.34
C LEU A 647 -5.17 -3.96 22.41
N THR A 648 -3.93 -3.78 22.83
CA THR A 648 -2.82 -3.42 21.95
C THR A 648 -2.70 -4.41 20.77
N LEU A 649 -2.07 -3.99 19.66
CA LEU A 649 -1.92 -4.84 18.46
C LEU A 649 -1.23 -6.20 18.76
N ALA A 650 -0.33 -6.24 19.74
CA ALA A 650 0.33 -7.45 20.22
C ALA A 650 -0.55 -8.38 21.10
N ALA A 651 -1.80 -7.98 21.40
CA ALA A 651 -2.76 -8.69 22.23
C ALA A 651 -2.25 -9.01 23.66
N ASN A 652 -1.35 -8.17 24.19
CA ASN A 652 -0.67 -8.39 25.47
C ASN A 652 -1.05 -7.39 26.58
N PHE A 653 -1.85 -6.36 26.27
CA PHE A 653 -2.18 -5.29 27.20
C PHE A 653 -3.52 -4.61 26.81
N PRO A 654 -4.40 -4.22 27.75
CA PRO A 654 -5.64 -3.51 27.44
C PRO A 654 -5.39 -2.13 26.82
N LEU A 655 -6.14 -1.76 25.77
CA LEU A 655 -5.95 -0.46 25.12
C LEU A 655 -6.37 0.71 26.04
N SER A 656 -7.39 0.49 26.87
CA SER A 656 -7.88 1.44 27.88
C SER A 656 -6.85 1.83 28.95
N GLU A 657 -5.80 1.03 29.13
CA GLU A 657 -4.73 1.27 30.11
C GLU A 657 -3.47 1.89 29.47
N LEU A 658 -3.44 2.06 28.14
CA LEU A 658 -2.25 2.46 27.40
C LEU A 658 -1.89 3.94 27.61
N GLN A 659 -0.90 4.19 28.47
CA GLN A 659 -0.29 5.51 28.62
C GLN A 659 0.81 5.73 27.56
N ARG A 660 0.74 6.85 26.84
CA ARG A 660 1.76 7.27 25.86
C ARG A 660 2.60 8.43 26.41
N LEU A 661 3.85 8.51 25.95
CA LEU A 661 4.70 9.68 26.21
C LEU A 661 4.30 10.83 25.29
N ASN A 662 4.13 12.02 25.87
CA ASN A 662 3.85 13.25 25.13
C ASN A 662 5.18 13.91 24.74
N TRP A 663 5.35 14.26 23.46
CA TRP A 663 6.60 14.83 22.93
C TRP A 663 6.32 16.14 22.20
N THR A 664 6.86 17.25 22.70
CA THR A 664 6.76 18.54 22.01
C THR A 664 7.58 18.49 20.71
N THR A 665 6.94 18.68 19.56
CA THR A 665 7.64 18.62 18.25
C THR A 665 7.80 19.99 17.61
N ASN A 666 8.70 20.10 16.62
CA ASN A 666 8.84 21.27 15.76
C ASN A 666 7.58 21.52 14.91
N ASP A 667 6.74 20.50 14.67
CA ASP A 667 5.44 20.67 14.02
C ASP A 667 4.36 21.13 14.99
N GLU A 668 4.41 20.71 16.25
CA GLU A 668 3.59 21.30 17.30
C GLU A 668 4.03 22.72 17.63
N GLN A 669 5.34 23.03 17.63
CA GLN A 669 5.84 24.39 17.75
C GLN A 669 5.60 25.22 16.49
N SER A 670 5.66 24.68 15.27
CA SER A 670 5.30 25.46 14.08
C SER A 670 3.79 25.66 13.96
N LYS A 671 2.97 24.71 14.43
CA LYS A 671 1.53 24.92 14.68
C LYS A 671 1.31 25.93 15.80
N GLN A 672 2.02 25.86 16.93
CA GLN A 672 1.90 26.82 18.04
C GLN A 672 2.45 28.20 17.69
N MET A 673 3.46 28.34 16.82
CA MET A 673 4.00 29.63 16.34
C MET A 673 3.17 30.20 15.19
N LYS A 674 2.54 29.37 14.35
CA LYS A 674 1.43 29.80 13.48
C LYS A 674 0.25 30.26 14.34
N ILE A 675 -0.14 29.49 15.35
CA ILE A 675 -1.15 29.89 16.33
C ILE A 675 -0.70 31.14 17.09
N HIS A 676 0.58 31.36 17.42
CA HIS A 676 1.04 32.56 18.15
C HIS A 676 1.20 33.80 17.27
N SER A 677 1.51 33.66 15.98
CA SER A 677 1.47 34.78 15.03
C SER A 677 0.04 35.10 14.56
N ILE A 678 -0.87 34.12 14.59
CA ILE A 678 -2.29 34.31 14.30
C ILE A 678 -3.10 34.67 15.56
N THR A 679 -2.74 34.29 16.79
CA THR A 679 -3.54 34.64 17.98
C THR A 679 -3.69 36.14 18.21
N PRO A 680 -2.72 37.03 17.95
CA PRO A 680 -2.98 38.47 17.95
C PRO A 680 -4.17 38.84 17.05
N TYR A 681 -4.26 38.25 15.85
CA TYR A 681 -5.33 38.52 14.87
C TYR A 681 -6.64 37.76 15.18
N ALA A 682 -6.55 36.49 15.56
CA ALA A 682 -7.69 35.65 15.90
C ALA A 682 -8.30 36.02 17.26
N SER A 683 -7.49 36.35 18.27
CA SER A 683 -7.95 36.91 19.54
C SER A 683 -8.40 38.36 19.42
N ALA A 684 -7.86 39.15 18.49
CA ALA A 684 -8.47 40.45 18.14
C ALA A 684 -9.86 40.24 17.49
N LEU A 685 -9.99 39.33 16.53
CA LEU A 685 -11.28 39.00 15.91
C LEU A 685 -12.28 38.42 16.93
N GLU A 686 -11.87 37.45 17.75
CA GLU A 686 -12.69 36.91 18.84
C GLU A 686 -13.05 37.98 19.88
N CYS A 687 -12.15 38.88 20.27
CA CYS A 687 -12.48 39.98 21.17
C CYS A 687 -13.46 40.98 20.55
N LEU A 688 -13.29 41.30 19.25
CA LEU A 688 -14.21 42.14 18.48
C LEU A 688 -15.60 41.50 18.35
N MET A 689 -15.68 40.17 18.17
CA MET A 689 -16.94 39.43 18.00
C MET A 689 -17.60 39.02 19.32
N HIS A 690 -16.83 38.70 20.36
CA HIS A 690 -17.30 38.46 21.73
C HIS A 690 -18.22 39.59 22.19
N TYR A 691 -17.91 40.83 21.84
CA TYR A 691 -18.78 41.96 22.13
C TYR A 691 -20.18 41.87 21.47
N PHE A 692 -20.26 41.41 20.21
CA PHE A 692 -21.56 41.22 19.56
C PHE A 692 -22.34 40.09 20.25
N ARG A 693 -21.64 39.05 20.71
CA ARG A 693 -22.20 37.95 21.52
C ARG A 693 -22.67 38.44 22.90
N GLU A 694 -21.97 39.38 23.55
CA GLU A 694 -22.43 40.05 24.79
C GLU A 694 -23.71 40.88 24.59
N GLN A 695 -23.92 41.43 23.38
CA GLN A 695 -25.13 42.18 23.04
C GLN A 695 -26.23 41.30 22.44
N GLN A 696 -26.00 39.98 22.38
CA GLN A 696 -26.92 39.01 21.82
C GLN A 696 -27.92 38.54 22.88
N THR A 697 -29.17 38.41 22.47
CA THR A 697 -30.24 37.76 23.24
C THR A 697 -30.88 36.69 22.35
N ILE A 698 -31.14 35.51 22.92
CA ILE A 698 -31.73 34.38 22.19
C ILE A 698 -33.11 34.12 22.78
N CYS A 699 -34.15 34.15 21.95
CA CYS A 699 -35.51 33.83 22.38
C CYS A 699 -35.66 32.32 22.62
N GLU A 700 -35.71 31.89 23.88
CA GLU A 700 -35.81 30.48 24.30
C GLU A 700 -36.98 29.70 23.65
N LYS A 701 -38.01 30.38 23.14
CA LYS A 701 -39.20 29.76 22.53
C LYS A 701 -39.12 29.53 21.02
N CYS A 702 -38.21 30.20 20.31
CA CYS A 702 -38.11 30.10 18.85
C CYS A 702 -36.66 30.16 18.32
N CYS A 703 -35.67 30.15 19.20
CA CYS A 703 -34.24 30.29 18.92
C CYS A 703 -33.86 31.55 18.11
N HIS A 704 -34.77 32.51 17.95
CA HIS A 704 -34.50 33.74 17.22
C HIS A 704 -33.49 34.60 17.98
N VAL A 705 -32.48 35.07 17.25
CA VAL A 705 -31.39 35.88 17.77
C VAL A 705 -31.70 37.35 17.55
N ASN A 706 -31.62 38.15 18.61
CA ASN A 706 -31.80 39.60 18.57
C ASN A 706 -30.62 40.31 19.26
N TYR A 707 -30.28 41.52 18.83
CA TYR A 707 -29.09 42.24 19.28
C TYR A 707 -29.40 43.65 19.80
N ASN A 708 -28.69 44.10 20.83
CA ASN A 708 -28.77 45.49 21.30
C ASN A 708 -28.07 46.46 20.32
N HIS A 709 -28.80 46.87 19.28
CA HIS A 709 -28.29 47.73 18.21
C HIS A 709 -27.82 49.11 18.71
N GLU A 710 -28.45 49.70 19.73
CA GLU A 710 -28.03 51.00 20.27
C GLU A 710 -26.65 50.93 20.94
N ALA A 711 -26.42 49.93 21.79
CA ALA A 711 -25.11 49.71 22.42
C ALA A 711 -24.01 49.42 21.40
N ILE A 712 -24.32 48.72 20.30
CA ILE A 712 -23.38 48.47 19.20
C ILE A 712 -23.07 49.77 18.45
N GLN A 713 -24.06 50.62 18.16
CA GLN A 713 -23.86 51.86 17.41
C GLN A 713 -23.09 52.94 18.19
N GLN A 714 -23.19 53.00 19.52
CA GLN A 714 -22.52 54.01 20.35
C GLN A 714 -20.98 53.85 20.46
N ARG A 715 -20.39 52.87 19.77
CA ARG A 715 -18.96 52.53 19.91
C ARG A 715 -18.01 53.50 19.20
N LYS A 716 -16.85 53.73 19.81
CA LYS A 716 -15.75 54.52 19.23
C LYS A 716 -15.13 53.88 17.99
N LEU A 717 -15.05 52.54 17.96
CA LEU A 717 -14.61 51.77 16.80
C LEU A 717 -15.84 51.36 15.98
N GLN A 718 -15.90 51.84 14.73
CA GLN A 718 -17.08 51.76 13.85
C GLN A 718 -16.89 50.83 12.65
N LYS A 719 -15.65 50.43 12.36
CA LYS A 719 -15.26 49.60 11.21
C LYS A 719 -13.87 49.01 11.46
N VAL A 720 -13.66 47.79 10.96
CA VAL A 720 -12.35 47.13 10.86
C VAL A 720 -12.21 46.50 9.47
N ASP A 721 -11.05 46.66 8.84
CA ASP A 721 -10.71 46.10 7.54
C ASP A 721 -9.42 45.29 7.67
N PHE A 722 -9.51 43.96 7.58
CA PHE A 722 -8.35 43.06 7.68
C PHE A 722 -7.79 42.78 6.29
N ILE A 723 -6.59 43.30 6.03
CA ILE A 723 -5.89 43.13 4.74
C ILE A 723 -4.80 42.07 4.90
N TRP A 724 -4.90 40.98 4.15
CA TRP A 724 -3.95 39.87 4.16
C TRP A 724 -3.29 39.72 2.79
N VAL A 725 -1.96 39.83 2.74
CA VAL A 725 -1.16 39.81 1.50
C VAL A 725 -0.20 38.63 1.53
N ASN A 726 -0.58 37.54 0.87
CA ASN A 726 0.16 36.29 0.85
C ASN A 726 0.81 36.02 -0.51
N ARG A 727 1.76 35.08 -0.54
CA ARG A 727 2.26 34.55 -1.81
C ARG A 727 1.25 33.59 -2.42
N ASP A 728 0.86 32.58 -1.66
CA ASP A 728 0.06 31.45 -2.13
C ASP A 728 -1.11 31.09 -1.19
N VAL A 729 -2.11 30.38 -1.72
CA VAL A 729 -3.37 30.02 -1.04
C VAL A 729 -3.15 28.97 0.06
N GLU A 730 -2.20 28.05 -0.12
CA GLU A 730 -1.90 26.99 0.85
C GLU A 730 -1.43 27.53 2.22
N ASN A 731 -0.85 28.74 2.25
CA ASN A 731 -0.46 29.40 3.50
C ASN A 731 -1.66 29.75 4.40
N PHE A 732 -2.87 29.73 3.84
CA PHE A 732 -4.10 30.25 4.43
C PHE A 732 -5.16 29.17 4.73
N SER A 733 -5.05 27.99 4.09
CA SER A 733 -6.04 26.91 4.12
C SER A 733 -6.52 26.53 5.54
N TRP A 734 -5.59 26.43 6.47
CA TRP A 734 -5.80 26.03 7.87
C TRP A 734 -6.55 27.07 8.73
N PHE A 735 -6.66 28.33 8.28
CA PHE A 735 -7.33 29.42 9.00
C PHE A 735 -8.70 29.79 8.40
N LEU A 736 -9.03 29.27 7.22
CA LEU A 736 -10.26 29.59 6.47
C LEU A 736 -11.56 29.33 7.25
N GLN A 737 -11.61 28.26 8.04
CA GLN A 737 -12.82 27.86 8.75
C GLN A 737 -13.28 28.95 9.73
N LEU A 738 -12.38 29.45 10.58
CA LEU A 738 -12.70 30.49 11.57
C LEU A 738 -13.20 31.78 10.90
N LEU A 739 -12.60 32.16 9.76
CA LEU A 739 -13.00 33.37 9.03
C LEU A 739 -14.35 33.20 8.30
N ASN A 740 -14.63 32.01 7.76
CA ASN A 740 -15.97 31.66 7.26
C ASN A 740 -17.01 31.76 8.38
N ASP A 741 -16.68 31.31 9.59
CA ASP A 741 -17.60 31.29 10.72
C ASP A 741 -17.90 32.73 11.20
N PHE A 742 -16.88 33.60 11.31
CA PHE A 742 -17.09 35.04 11.54
C PHE A 742 -17.89 35.73 10.42
N GLU A 743 -17.70 35.37 9.14
CA GLU A 743 -18.52 35.91 8.05
C GLU A 743 -20.00 35.57 8.22
N ASN A 744 -20.31 34.31 8.60
CA ASN A 744 -21.68 33.87 8.79
C ASN A 744 -22.31 34.47 10.06
N GLU A 745 -21.55 34.59 11.15
CA GLU A 745 -22.00 35.26 12.39
C GLU A 745 -22.34 36.75 12.14
N GLN A 746 -21.45 37.47 11.43
CA GLN A 746 -21.72 38.85 11.03
C GLN A 746 -22.92 38.96 10.06
N LEU A 747 -23.14 37.98 9.17
CA LEU A 747 -24.30 38.00 8.28
C LEU A 747 -25.62 37.85 9.04
N THR A 748 -25.69 36.98 10.05
CA THR A 748 -26.83 36.88 10.97
C THR A 748 -27.12 38.24 11.62
N TYR A 749 -26.10 38.94 12.12
CA TYR A 749 -26.26 40.30 12.66
C TYR A 749 -26.83 41.28 11.62
N LEU A 750 -26.30 41.30 10.40
CA LEU A 750 -26.78 42.17 9.33
C LEU A 750 -28.21 41.86 8.86
N GLU A 751 -28.65 40.61 9.02
CA GLU A 751 -30.02 40.19 8.73
C GLU A 751 -31.01 40.62 9.82
N THR A 752 -30.62 40.61 11.11
CA THR A 752 -31.43 41.22 12.18
C THR A 752 -31.62 42.73 11.97
N LEU A 753 -30.57 43.46 11.56
CA LEU A 753 -30.67 44.89 11.22
C LEU A 753 -31.68 45.14 10.09
N ARG A 754 -31.65 44.32 9.02
CA ARG A 754 -32.63 44.41 7.91
C ARG A 754 -34.05 44.14 8.38
N ALA A 755 -34.27 43.11 9.20
CA ALA A 755 -35.60 42.79 9.75
C ALA A 755 -36.15 43.94 10.63
N ASN A 756 -35.25 44.63 11.34
CA ASN A 756 -35.58 45.79 12.17
C ASN A 756 -35.60 47.14 11.40
N ASN A 757 -35.58 47.14 10.05
CA ASN A 757 -35.52 48.33 9.19
C ASN A 757 -34.33 49.28 9.44
N VAL A 758 -33.26 48.80 10.07
CA VAL A 758 -32.02 49.57 10.29
C VAL A 758 -31.05 49.33 9.14
N THR A 759 -30.48 50.39 8.57
CA THR A 759 -29.52 50.30 7.46
C THR A 759 -28.30 49.44 7.85
N PRO A 760 -28.08 48.27 7.21
CA PRO A 760 -27.03 47.35 7.63
C PRO A 760 -25.64 47.81 7.13
N LYS A 761 -24.69 47.99 8.05
CA LYS A 761 -23.28 48.26 7.73
C LYS A 761 -22.37 47.16 8.30
N ARG A 762 -21.51 46.59 7.44
CA ARG A 762 -20.49 45.60 7.84
C ARG A 762 -19.48 46.21 8.80
N TYR A 763 -19.34 45.60 9.98
CA TYR A 763 -18.35 45.97 10.99
C TYR A 763 -16.95 45.46 10.64
N ILE A 764 -16.84 44.24 10.12
CA ILE A 764 -15.59 43.62 9.65
C ILE A 764 -15.70 43.40 8.15
N ASP A 765 -14.67 43.81 7.38
CA ASP A 765 -14.44 43.28 6.03
C ASP A 765 -13.04 42.64 5.97
N PHE A 766 -12.92 41.60 5.16
CA PHE A 766 -11.65 40.92 4.87
C PHE A 766 -11.22 41.24 3.44
N HIS A 767 -9.91 41.33 3.19
CA HIS A 767 -9.34 41.61 1.87
C HIS A 767 -8.13 40.70 1.63
N PHE A 768 -8.32 39.65 0.83
CA PHE A 768 -7.27 38.65 0.56
C PHE A 768 -6.58 38.95 -0.76
N TYR A 769 -5.25 39.05 -0.72
CA TYR A 769 -4.39 39.31 -1.87
C TYR A 769 -3.37 38.19 -2.06
N PHE A 770 -3.50 37.41 -3.12
CA PHE A 770 -2.51 36.37 -3.48
C PHE A 770 -1.60 36.84 -4.61
N THR A 771 -0.32 37.00 -4.29
CA THR A 771 0.65 37.69 -5.14
C THR A 771 1.35 36.81 -6.16
N SER A 772 1.23 35.47 -6.10
CA SER A 772 1.66 34.57 -7.18
C SER A 772 0.70 34.59 -8.38
N LEU A 773 -0.56 34.99 -8.19
CA LEU A 773 -1.66 34.70 -9.11
C LEU A 773 -2.07 35.85 -10.06
N LYS A 774 -1.22 36.85 -10.34
CA LYS A 774 -1.53 37.79 -11.46
C LYS A 774 -0.34 38.25 -12.31
N SER A 775 -0.68 38.51 -13.57
CA SER A 775 0.15 38.73 -14.75
C SER A 775 1.23 39.82 -14.64
N ASN A 776 2.40 39.53 -15.22
CA ASN A 776 3.20 40.52 -15.94
C ASN A 776 3.01 40.29 -17.45
N ASN A 777 3.00 41.37 -18.23
CA ASN A 777 2.66 41.33 -19.66
C ASN A 777 3.86 40.97 -20.54
N GLN A 778 3.93 39.73 -21.06
CA GLN A 778 4.57 39.44 -22.35
C GLN A 778 4.15 38.06 -22.90
N GLY A 779 3.16 38.07 -23.81
CA GLY A 779 2.80 36.91 -24.63
C GLY A 779 1.83 35.89 -24.02
N MET A 780 1.04 35.27 -24.92
CA MET A 780 0.12 34.15 -24.70
C MET A 780 -1.09 34.34 -23.76
N ILE A 781 -2.07 33.45 -23.96
CA ILE A 781 -3.41 33.50 -23.37
C ILE A 781 -3.39 32.71 -22.07
N GLY A 782 -3.56 33.39 -20.94
CA GLY A 782 -3.63 32.77 -19.61
C GLY A 782 -4.54 33.55 -18.66
N TYR A 783 -5.04 32.87 -17.63
CA TYR A 783 -5.85 33.39 -16.52
C TYR A 783 -7.22 34.02 -16.85
N ALA A 784 -7.47 34.52 -18.06
CA ALA A 784 -8.82 34.95 -18.46
C ALA A 784 -9.91 33.85 -18.30
N PRO A 785 -9.63 32.56 -18.59
CA PRO A 785 -10.57 31.47 -18.26
C PRO A 785 -10.75 31.26 -16.75
N PHE A 786 -9.73 31.53 -15.93
CA PHE A 786 -9.81 31.38 -14.48
C PHE A 786 -10.60 32.52 -13.83
N ASP A 787 -10.32 33.79 -14.18
CA ASP A 787 -11.12 34.92 -13.72
C ASP A 787 -12.61 34.73 -14.14
N LEU A 788 -12.87 34.22 -15.35
CA LEU A 788 -14.23 33.88 -15.79
C LEU A 788 -14.86 32.72 -14.99
N ALA A 789 -14.15 31.61 -14.80
CA ALA A 789 -14.65 30.46 -14.05
C ALA A 789 -14.88 30.78 -12.56
N ALA A 790 -14.00 31.58 -11.95
CA ALA A 790 -14.15 32.08 -10.58
C ALA A 790 -15.37 33.01 -10.46
N ASN A 791 -15.60 33.90 -11.43
CA ASN A 791 -16.79 34.75 -11.48
C ASN A 791 -18.08 33.93 -11.66
N ILE A 792 -18.08 32.90 -12.51
CA ILE A 792 -19.23 32.00 -12.69
C ILE A 792 -19.50 31.21 -11.40
N TYR A 793 -18.47 30.60 -10.80
CA TYR A 793 -18.58 29.87 -9.54
C TYR A 793 -19.10 30.77 -8.41
N GLN A 794 -18.62 32.02 -8.32
CA GLN A 794 -19.10 32.98 -7.33
C GLN A 794 -20.55 33.40 -7.57
N ASN A 795 -20.97 33.62 -8.83
CA ASN A 795 -22.36 33.96 -9.15
C ASN A 795 -23.34 32.81 -8.88
N VAL A 796 -22.92 31.54 -9.02
CA VAL A 796 -23.76 30.36 -8.75
C VAL A 796 -23.76 29.96 -7.27
N SER A 797 -22.60 29.94 -6.61
CA SER A 797 -22.46 29.44 -5.23
C SER A 797 -22.49 30.52 -4.14
N ASN A 798 -22.39 31.80 -4.52
CA ASN A 798 -22.16 32.93 -3.62
C ASN A 798 -20.93 32.74 -2.69
N ARG A 799 -19.92 32.00 -3.19
CA ARG A 799 -18.63 31.73 -2.53
C ARG A 799 -17.46 31.88 -3.50
N ASP A 800 -16.31 32.27 -2.97
CA ASP A 800 -15.04 32.38 -3.68
C ASP A 800 -14.49 30.99 -4.05
N VAL A 801 -13.88 30.85 -5.23
CA VAL A 801 -13.44 29.53 -5.71
C VAL A 801 -12.23 28.99 -4.95
N LEU A 802 -11.36 29.87 -4.43
CA LEU A 802 -10.11 29.51 -3.75
C LEU A 802 -10.30 29.35 -2.24
N THR A 803 -10.96 30.32 -1.59
CA THR A 803 -11.10 30.36 -0.13
C THR A 803 -12.40 29.75 0.38
N LYS A 804 -13.39 29.51 -0.50
CA LYS A 804 -14.78 29.12 -0.17
C LYS A 804 -15.54 30.11 0.74
N MET A 805 -14.92 31.21 1.15
CA MET A 805 -15.58 32.33 1.85
C MET A 805 -16.54 33.07 0.92
N ARG A 806 -17.37 33.97 1.45
CA ARG A 806 -18.26 34.84 0.66
C ARG A 806 -17.51 36.09 0.18
N THR A 807 -16.56 36.59 0.96
CA THR A 807 -15.58 37.60 0.51
C THR A 807 -14.78 37.09 -0.68
N LYS A 808 -14.65 37.93 -1.71
CA LYS A 808 -13.91 37.62 -2.94
C LYS A 808 -12.40 37.72 -2.71
N THR A 809 -11.67 36.73 -3.21
CA THR A 809 -10.21 36.78 -3.32
C THR A 809 -9.78 37.76 -4.41
N ILE A 810 -8.78 38.59 -4.14
CA ILE A 810 -8.19 39.53 -5.11
C ILE A 810 -6.83 38.99 -5.55
N LEU A 811 -6.64 38.83 -6.86
CA LEU A 811 -5.39 38.32 -7.43
C LEU A 811 -4.39 39.47 -7.68
N GLY A 812 -3.14 39.28 -7.26
CA GLY A 812 -2.07 40.30 -7.35
C GLY A 812 -1.81 41.04 -6.04
N ARG A 813 -1.18 42.21 -6.13
CA ARG A 813 -0.86 43.07 -4.97
C ARG A 813 -1.99 44.09 -4.68
N PRO A 814 -2.14 44.55 -3.42
CA PRO A 814 -3.04 45.66 -3.10
C PRO A 814 -2.71 46.93 -3.87
N GLN A 815 -3.73 47.64 -4.34
CA GLN A 815 -3.58 49.01 -4.85
C GLN A 815 -3.81 49.98 -3.69
N TRP A 816 -2.75 50.25 -2.91
CA TRP A 816 -2.83 51.07 -1.70
C TRP A 816 -3.47 52.45 -1.92
N SER A 817 -3.19 53.09 -3.07
CA SER A 817 -3.81 54.37 -3.45
C SER A 817 -5.34 54.34 -3.44
N LEU A 818 -5.97 53.28 -3.96
CA LEU A 818 -7.42 53.13 -3.98
C LEU A 818 -7.97 52.76 -2.61
N LEU A 819 -7.30 51.85 -1.89
CA LEU A 819 -7.70 51.42 -0.54
C LEU A 819 -7.69 52.60 0.44
N PHE A 820 -6.59 53.36 0.49
CA PHE A 820 -6.46 54.48 1.43
C PHE A 820 -7.39 55.65 1.06
N ALA A 821 -7.61 55.91 -0.23
CA ALA A 821 -8.63 56.86 -0.68
C ALA A 821 -10.04 56.44 -0.23
N LYS A 822 -10.41 55.17 -0.40
CA LYS A 822 -11.68 54.60 0.09
C LYS A 822 -11.81 54.79 1.60
N PHE A 823 -10.83 54.35 2.39
CA PHE A 823 -10.88 54.45 3.85
C PHE A 823 -10.95 55.90 4.35
N LYS A 824 -10.31 56.86 3.65
CA LYS A 824 -10.37 58.30 3.99
C LYS A 824 -11.74 58.91 3.67
N ALA A 825 -12.41 58.44 2.62
CA ALA A 825 -13.77 58.85 2.26
C ALA A 825 -14.82 58.28 3.22
N GLU A 826 -14.65 57.01 3.65
CA GLU A 826 -15.60 56.32 4.53
C GLU A 826 -15.44 56.73 6.01
N HIS A 827 -14.22 57.06 6.47
CA HIS A 827 -13.92 57.28 7.89
C HIS A 827 -13.00 58.49 8.14
N ARG A 828 -13.45 59.41 9.03
CA ARG A 828 -12.73 60.65 9.38
C ARG A 828 -11.49 60.47 10.27
N ARG A 829 -11.36 59.32 10.93
CA ARG A 829 -10.22 58.94 11.78
C ARG A 829 -9.96 57.45 11.56
N THR A 830 -8.73 57.12 11.19
CA THR A 830 -8.31 55.76 10.84
C THR A 830 -6.93 55.51 11.43
N SER A 831 -6.75 54.32 12.01
CA SER A 831 -5.47 53.84 12.53
C SER A 831 -5.13 52.55 11.81
N VAL A 832 -3.86 52.40 11.41
CA VAL A 832 -3.35 51.26 10.64
C VAL A 832 -2.33 50.54 11.51
N PHE A 833 -2.61 49.28 11.82
CA PHE A 833 -1.73 48.39 12.56
C PHE A 833 -1.11 47.40 11.57
N PHE A 834 0.21 47.41 11.42
CA PHE A 834 0.93 46.57 10.48
C PHE A 834 1.89 45.62 11.20
N THR A 835 1.81 44.34 10.83
CA THR A 835 2.86 43.33 11.04
C THR A 835 3.32 42.79 9.69
N GLY A 836 4.59 42.37 9.58
CA GLY A 836 5.14 41.76 8.38
C GLY A 836 6.49 42.34 7.97
N LYS A 837 6.87 42.18 6.70
CA LYS A 837 8.19 42.56 6.21
C LYS A 837 8.41 44.08 6.28
N PRO A 838 9.53 44.58 6.86
CA PRO A 838 9.75 46.02 7.09
C PRO A 838 9.62 46.87 5.82
N VAL A 839 10.07 46.35 4.67
CA VAL A 839 9.96 46.99 3.35
C VAL A 839 8.50 47.31 2.95
N MET A 840 7.54 46.47 3.35
CA MET A 840 6.11 46.73 3.14
C MET A 840 5.54 47.68 4.22
N GLY A 841 6.04 47.60 5.46
CA GLY A 841 5.69 48.54 6.52
C GLY A 841 6.12 49.97 6.21
N GLU A 842 7.29 50.17 5.58
CA GLU A 842 7.72 51.47 5.08
C GLU A 842 6.80 52.04 4.00
N ASP A 843 6.38 51.22 3.04
CA ASP A 843 5.43 51.63 1.98
C ASP A 843 4.08 52.01 2.59
N ILE A 844 3.50 51.13 3.41
CA ILE A 844 2.24 51.37 4.14
C ILE A 844 2.32 52.62 5.02
N LYS A 845 3.45 52.88 5.68
CA LYS A 845 3.65 54.10 6.47
C LYS A 845 3.57 55.35 5.60
N ARG A 846 4.20 55.38 4.43
CA ARG A 846 4.13 56.52 3.47
C ARG A 846 2.67 56.78 3.06
N TRP A 847 1.88 55.73 2.82
CA TRP A 847 0.44 55.86 2.55
C TRP A 847 -0.35 56.37 3.77
N CYS A 848 0.02 55.97 5.00
CA CYS A 848 -0.59 56.51 6.21
C CYS A 848 -0.29 58.00 6.37
N ASP A 849 0.97 58.42 6.19
CA ASP A 849 1.40 59.81 6.29
C ASP A 849 0.68 60.67 5.24
N GLN A 850 0.59 60.21 3.98
CA GLN A 850 -0.13 60.90 2.89
C GLN A 850 -1.62 61.10 3.19
N TYR A 851 -2.29 60.10 3.77
CA TYR A 851 -3.73 60.17 4.07
C TYR A 851 -4.04 60.63 5.51
N GLN A 852 -3.03 61.02 6.30
CA GLN A 852 -3.14 61.41 7.71
C GLN A 852 -3.82 60.34 8.58
N PHE A 853 -3.39 59.08 8.43
CA PHE A 853 -3.78 57.97 9.29
C PHE A 853 -2.71 57.71 10.36
N THR A 854 -3.11 57.25 11.54
CA THR A 854 -2.16 56.90 12.60
C THR A 854 -1.55 55.53 12.34
N TYR A 855 -0.27 55.48 12.03
CA TYR A 855 0.46 54.23 11.75
C TYR A 855 1.08 53.63 13.01
N TYR A 856 0.83 52.35 13.25
CA TYR A 856 1.46 51.53 14.29
C TYR A 856 2.15 50.33 13.62
N HIS A 857 3.44 50.16 13.91
CA HIS A 857 4.22 49.00 13.50
C HIS A 857 4.45 48.10 14.71
N GLU A 858 3.92 46.88 14.65
CA GLU A 858 4.26 45.86 15.64
C GLU A 858 5.51 45.12 15.15
N PRO A 859 6.66 45.20 15.84
CA PRO A 859 7.83 44.42 15.49
C PRO A 859 7.52 42.93 15.67
N TYR A 860 8.18 42.09 14.86
CA TYR A 860 8.00 40.64 14.84
C TYR A 860 7.92 40.00 16.23
N PHE A 861 6.85 39.22 16.43
CA PHE A 861 6.83 38.03 17.29
C PHE A 861 7.32 36.82 16.47
#